data_AF-A0A3N7GCS8-F1
#
_entry.id   AF-A0A3N7GCS8-F1
#
_cell.length_a   1.000
_cell.length_b   1.000
_cell.length_c   1.000
_cell.angle_alpha   90.00
_cell.angle_beta   90.00
_cell.angle_gamma   90.00
#
_symmetry.space_group_name_H-M   'P 1'
#
loop_
_entity.id
_entity.type
_entity.pdbx_description
1 polymer ?
#
loop_
_entity_poly.entity_id
_entity_poly.type
_entity_poly.pdbx_seq_one_letter_code
_entity_poly.pdbx_strand_id
1 'polypeptide(L)'
;MRLRFGQSHDNLLVAKVLHRLHLAAAIRAGESNLKRVKADGARTVAAEQEASGTPELNFSLRILVLGKTGVGKSATINSVFDQPKAPTDAFRPATEHIKEVVGSINGVKVTFIDTPGFLPSSTSNLRRNRKIMLSVRRFIRKSPPDIVLFFERLDLINMGYCDFPLLKLMTEVFGNAVWFNTILVMTHGSSTPEGPTGYPISYESYVTQCTGLMQHYINQAVSDSKLENPVVLVENNPHCKKNLMGESVLPNGQVWKSHFLLFCICTKVLGDANTLLEFEGGIELGPLITPRVPSLPHLLSSFLKHRSTPCPSESEPEVDEILLSDADEEDDYDQLPPIRIMTKSQFEKLTKSLKKDYLDELDYRETLYLKKQLKDESRRRRERKLSGEENFGEDSNSDPQQASPEAVLLPDMAVPPSFDSDCTIHRYRCLVTSDQWLVRPVLDPQGWDHDVGFDGVNMETAIEIRKNVHASITGQMSKDKQDFSIQSECAAAYADPRGRTYSVGLDVQSSGKGTIYTVHSNTKLKNLKQNVTECGVSLTSFGNKYYVGTKLEDTMLVGKQLKFVVNAGQMRCSEQVAYGGSLEATLRGGDYPVRDDRISLSMSALSFKKEMVLGGGFQSEFRPVRGMRMAVNANLNSQNMGQVNIKISSSEHIEIALVSVFSIFKAILHKKMTENKSREVLEMG
;
A
#
# COMPACT_ATOMS: atom_id res chain seq x y z
N MET A 1 -10.74 -14.77 46.02
CA MET A 1 -9.34 -14.68 45.51
C MET A 1 -8.58 -13.47 46.04
N ARG A 2 -9.15 -12.25 46.09
CA ARG A 2 -8.46 -11.03 46.54
C ARG A 2 -7.81 -11.16 47.93
N LEU A 3 -8.53 -11.71 48.92
CA LEU A 3 -8.02 -11.89 50.29
C LEU A 3 -6.91 -12.96 50.38
N ARG A 4 -6.94 -13.98 49.50
CA ARG A 4 -5.89 -15.04 49.44
C ARG A 4 -4.54 -14.54 48.93
N PHE A 5 -4.50 -13.41 48.24
CA PHE A 5 -3.26 -12.81 47.71
C PHE A 5 -2.82 -11.55 48.47
N GLY A 6 -3.38 -11.30 49.67
CA GLY A 6 -2.95 -10.20 50.55
C GLY A 6 -3.22 -8.79 50.01
N GLN A 7 -4.19 -8.62 49.11
CA GLN A 7 -4.45 -7.33 48.45
C GLN A 7 -5.46 -6.46 49.24
N SER A 8 -5.21 -5.15 49.29
CA SER A 8 -6.04 -4.18 50.01
C SER A 8 -7.43 -4.01 49.37
N HIS A 9 -8.38 -3.45 50.16
CA HIS A 9 -9.76 -3.24 49.71
C HIS A 9 -9.87 -2.28 48.51
N ASP A 10 -8.91 -1.36 48.36
CA ASP A 10 -8.93 -0.26 47.39
C ASP A 10 -8.01 -0.48 46.18
N ASN A 11 -7.65 -1.74 45.87
CA ASN A 11 -6.82 -2.01 44.69
C ASN A 11 -7.56 -1.59 43.40
N LEU A 12 -7.03 -0.55 42.75
CA LEU A 12 -7.59 0.08 41.55
C LEU A 12 -7.83 -0.92 40.40
N LEU A 13 -6.98 -1.94 40.26
CA LEU A 13 -7.12 -2.95 39.19
C LEU A 13 -8.36 -3.82 39.41
N VAL A 14 -8.57 -4.26 40.65
CA VAL A 14 -9.75 -5.05 41.01
C VAL A 14 -11.03 -4.23 40.82
N ALA A 15 -11.01 -2.95 41.22
CA ALA A 15 -12.12 -2.04 41.00
C ALA A 15 -12.43 -1.84 39.50
N LYS A 16 -11.40 -1.62 38.66
CA LYS A 16 -11.55 -1.49 37.20
C LYS A 16 -12.13 -2.75 36.56
N VAL A 17 -11.66 -3.93 36.97
CA VAL A 17 -12.17 -5.22 36.47
C VAL A 17 -13.63 -5.41 36.86
N LEU A 18 -13.97 -5.21 38.12
CA LEU A 18 -15.35 -5.33 38.61
C LEU A 18 -16.29 -4.33 37.90
N HIS A 19 -15.83 -3.10 37.66
CA HIS A 19 -16.57 -2.11 36.89
C HIS A 19 -16.83 -2.57 35.45
N ARG A 20 -15.79 -3.08 34.76
CA ARG A 20 -15.93 -3.60 33.39
C ARG A 20 -16.89 -4.79 33.32
N LEU A 21 -16.80 -5.71 34.27
CA LEU A 21 -17.74 -6.84 34.38
C LEU A 21 -19.17 -6.36 34.60
N HIS A 22 -19.37 -5.36 35.46
CA HIS A 22 -20.68 -4.77 35.71
C HIS A 22 -21.26 -4.10 34.46
N LEU A 23 -20.43 -3.32 33.75
CA LEU A 23 -20.82 -2.65 32.52
C LEU A 23 -21.15 -3.65 31.41
N ALA A 24 -20.36 -4.70 31.26
CA ALA A 24 -20.57 -5.73 30.26
C ALA A 24 -21.84 -6.57 30.57
N ALA A 25 -22.13 -6.82 31.85
CA ALA A 25 -23.40 -7.40 32.28
C ALA A 25 -24.61 -6.47 32.04
N ALA A 26 -24.44 -5.16 32.20
CA ALA A 26 -25.48 -4.17 31.93
C ALA A 26 -25.84 -4.10 30.44
N ILE A 27 -24.84 -4.14 29.55
CA ILE A 27 -25.05 -4.17 28.08
C ILE A 27 -25.87 -5.40 27.67
N ARG A 28 -25.56 -6.58 28.25
CA ARG A 28 -26.28 -7.82 27.94
C ARG A 28 -27.72 -7.87 28.48
N ALA A 29 -28.00 -7.20 29.60
CA ALA A 29 -29.31 -7.23 30.23
C ALA A 29 -30.35 -6.28 29.59
N GLY A 30 -29.92 -5.38 28.68
CA GLY A 30 -30.71 -4.25 28.20
C GLY A 30 -30.99 -3.23 29.31
N GLU A 31 -31.22 -1.97 28.96
CA GLU A 31 -31.38 -0.85 29.90
C GLU A 31 -32.50 -1.03 30.96
N SER A 32 -33.38 -2.03 30.82
CA SER A 32 -34.58 -2.22 31.63
C SER A 32 -34.41 -2.98 32.96
N ASN A 33 -33.25 -3.60 33.25
CA ASN A 33 -33.04 -4.40 34.47
C ASN A 33 -31.96 -3.84 35.44
N LEU A 34 -31.73 -2.53 35.42
CA LEU A 34 -30.68 -1.86 36.22
C LEU A 34 -30.79 -2.06 37.75
N LYS A 35 -31.96 -2.45 38.29
CA LYS A 35 -32.22 -2.45 39.74
C LYS A 35 -31.95 -3.77 40.48
N ARG A 36 -31.54 -4.87 39.81
CA ARG A 36 -31.49 -6.21 40.46
C ARG A 36 -30.12 -6.85 40.71
N VAL A 37 -29.01 -6.31 40.19
CA VAL A 37 -27.68 -6.84 40.51
C VAL A 37 -27.05 -6.00 41.63
N LYS A 38 -27.48 -6.22 42.87
CA LYS A 38 -26.82 -5.60 44.04
C LYS A 38 -25.43 -6.21 44.20
N ALA A 39 -24.38 -5.44 43.86
CA ALA A 39 -22.98 -5.81 44.05
C ALA A 39 -22.65 -6.25 45.50
N ASP A 40 -23.44 -5.81 46.48
CA ASP A 40 -23.29 -6.17 47.89
C ASP A 40 -23.61 -7.65 48.18
N GLY A 41 -24.62 -8.23 47.52
CA GLY A 41 -24.97 -9.65 47.71
C GLY A 41 -23.92 -10.60 47.15
N ALA A 42 -23.24 -10.22 46.07
CA ALA A 42 -22.11 -10.99 45.54
C ALA A 42 -20.88 -10.93 46.46
N ARG A 43 -20.68 -9.80 47.17
CA ARG A 43 -19.59 -9.63 48.13
C ARG A 43 -19.79 -10.47 49.39
N THR A 44 -21.02 -10.56 49.91
CA THR A 44 -21.33 -11.40 51.08
C THR A 44 -21.13 -12.88 50.77
N VAL A 45 -21.62 -13.35 49.62
CA VAL A 45 -21.41 -14.74 49.16
C VAL A 45 -19.93 -15.06 48.94
N ALA A 46 -19.15 -14.12 48.38
CA ALA A 46 -17.70 -14.29 48.22
C ALA A 46 -16.96 -14.37 49.58
N ALA A 47 -17.37 -13.55 50.56
CA ALA A 47 -16.79 -13.57 51.90
C ALA A 47 -17.12 -14.87 52.65
N GLU A 48 -18.35 -15.38 52.52
CA GLU A 48 -18.77 -16.67 53.09
C GLU A 48 -18.01 -17.85 52.46
N GLN A 49 -17.80 -17.84 51.14
CA GLN A 49 -17.00 -18.85 50.45
C GLN A 49 -15.51 -18.78 50.84
N GLU A 50 -14.97 -17.59 51.06
CA GLU A 50 -13.59 -17.42 51.55
C GLU A 50 -13.45 -17.88 53.01
N ALA A 51 -14.47 -17.68 53.85
CA ALA A 51 -14.53 -18.16 55.24
C ALA A 51 -14.72 -19.69 55.33
N SER A 52 -15.34 -20.32 54.32
CA SER A 52 -15.58 -21.78 54.27
C SER A 52 -14.31 -22.63 54.12
N GLY A 53 -13.14 -22.02 53.86
CA GLY A 53 -11.84 -22.68 53.95
C GLY A 53 -11.55 -23.76 52.90
N THR A 54 -12.32 -23.84 51.80
CA THR A 54 -12.09 -24.84 50.75
C THR A 54 -10.70 -24.67 50.10
N PRO A 55 -9.82 -25.69 50.14
CA PRO A 55 -8.41 -25.54 49.74
C PRO A 55 -8.23 -25.38 48.22
N GLU A 56 -9.12 -25.96 47.42
CA GLU A 56 -9.05 -25.90 45.95
C GLU A 56 -10.22 -25.11 45.36
N LEU A 57 -9.89 -24.06 44.60
CA LEU A 57 -10.88 -23.33 43.80
C LEU A 57 -11.08 -24.07 42.48
N ASN A 58 -12.33 -24.14 41.97
CA ASN A 58 -12.61 -24.60 40.61
C ASN A 58 -12.21 -23.52 39.58
N PHE A 59 -10.96 -23.08 39.64
CA PHE A 59 -10.36 -22.07 38.79
C PHE A 59 -8.95 -22.54 38.43
N SER A 60 -8.75 -22.84 37.15
CA SER A 60 -7.44 -23.12 36.58
C SER A 60 -6.97 -21.94 35.73
N LEU A 61 -5.66 -21.76 35.62
CA LEU A 61 -5.03 -20.70 34.86
C LEU A 61 -3.96 -21.30 33.94
N ARG A 62 -4.11 -21.13 32.63
CA ARG A 62 -3.18 -21.64 31.63
C ARG A 62 -2.48 -20.51 30.90
N ILE A 63 -1.17 -20.42 31.08
CA ILE A 63 -0.38 -19.25 30.71
C ILE A 63 0.64 -19.63 29.65
N LEU A 64 0.58 -18.98 28.48
CA LEU A 64 1.61 -19.09 27.46
C LEU A 64 2.75 -18.12 27.76
N VAL A 65 3.99 -18.61 27.77
CA VAL A 65 5.17 -17.81 28.06
C VAL A 65 5.99 -17.62 26.78
N LEU A 66 6.09 -16.38 26.28
CA LEU A 66 6.83 -16.00 25.08
C LEU A 66 7.92 -14.97 25.41
N GLY A 67 8.92 -14.85 24.56
CA GLY A 67 9.99 -13.85 24.69
C GLY A 67 11.32 -14.37 24.16
N LYS A 68 12.33 -13.49 24.11
CA LYS A 68 13.66 -13.86 23.62
C LYS A 68 14.36 -14.91 24.51
N THR A 69 15.46 -15.46 24.03
CA THR A 69 16.36 -16.28 24.85
C THR A 69 17.06 -15.40 25.89
N GLY A 70 17.20 -15.89 27.12
CA GLY A 70 17.94 -15.20 28.19
C GLY A 70 17.16 -14.11 28.96
N VAL A 71 15.88 -13.88 28.65
CA VAL A 71 15.04 -12.86 29.34
C VAL A 71 14.40 -13.36 30.65
N GLY A 72 14.80 -14.52 31.18
CA GLY A 72 14.30 -14.99 32.48
C GLY A 72 12.93 -15.71 32.49
N LYS A 73 12.40 -16.17 31.36
CA LYS A 73 11.12 -16.93 31.26
C LYS A 73 11.02 -18.09 32.27
N SER A 74 11.91 -19.08 32.15
CA SER A 74 11.93 -20.27 33.02
C SER A 74 12.32 -19.94 34.47
N ALA A 75 13.14 -18.90 34.67
CA ALA A 75 13.47 -18.41 36.01
C ALA A 75 12.24 -17.82 36.73
N THR A 76 11.40 -17.06 36.02
CA THR A 76 10.13 -16.56 36.58
C THR A 76 9.16 -17.67 36.91
N ILE A 77 9.06 -18.73 36.08
CA ILE A 77 8.23 -19.91 36.40
C ILE A 77 8.69 -20.52 37.74
N ASN A 78 10.00 -20.69 37.94
CA ASN A 78 10.55 -21.22 39.19
C ASN A 78 10.27 -20.30 40.38
N SER A 79 10.51 -19.00 40.23
CA SER A 79 10.26 -17.99 41.27
C SER A 79 8.79 -17.90 41.67
N VAL A 80 7.87 -18.09 40.73
CA VAL A 80 6.42 -18.04 40.97
C VAL A 80 5.91 -19.30 41.67
N PHE A 81 6.51 -20.46 41.41
CA PHE A 81 6.20 -21.70 42.14
C PHE A 81 7.00 -21.91 43.42
N ASP A 82 8.01 -21.06 43.69
CA ASP A 82 9.00 -21.25 44.75
C ASP A 82 9.70 -22.63 44.69
N GLN A 83 9.83 -23.18 43.48
CA GLN A 83 10.36 -24.52 43.21
C GLN A 83 11.12 -24.55 41.88
N PRO A 84 12.25 -25.29 41.78
CA PRO A 84 13.00 -25.43 40.53
C PRO A 84 12.31 -26.43 39.57
N LYS A 85 11.24 -26.00 38.91
CA LYS A 85 10.43 -26.84 38.00
C LYS A 85 10.85 -26.80 36.54
N ALA A 86 11.51 -25.72 36.12
CA ALA A 86 12.00 -25.52 34.76
C ALA A 86 13.54 -25.36 34.77
N PRO A 87 14.27 -25.96 33.81
CA PRO A 87 15.72 -25.82 33.74
C PRO A 87 16.10 -24.38 33.40
N THR A 88 17.13 -23.85 34.07
CA THR A 88 17.66 -22.51 33.85
C THR A 88 19.17 -22.58 33.65
N ASP A 89 19.67 -21.92 32.62
CA ASP A 89 21.10 -21.80 32.31
C ASP A 89 21.39 -20.35 31.90
N ALA A 90 22.54 -19.81 32.34
CA ALA A 90 22.92 -18.43 32.11
C ALA A 90 23.60 -18.20 30.75
N PHE A 91 24.17 -19.24 30.15
CA PHE A 91 25.03 -19.15 28.96
C PHE A 91 24.44 -19.86 27.74
N ARG A 92 23.62 -20.90 27.95
CA ARG A 92 23.06 -21.74 26.88
C ARG A 92 21.53 -21.76 26.91
N PRO A 93 20.85 -21.91 25.77
CA PRO A 93 19.41 -22.11 25.75
C PRO A 93 19.03 -23.40 26.49
N ALA A 94 18.36 -23.29 27.65
CA ALA A 94 17.94 -24.44 28.45
C ALA A 94 16.64 -25.09 27.97
N THR A 95 15.79 -24.34 27.27
CA THR A 95 14.47 -24.78 26.80
C THR A 95 14.48 -24.90 25.28
N GLU A 96 14.60 -26.12 24.76
CA GLU A 96 14.62 -26.41 23.32
C GLU A 96 13.25 -26.81 22.75
N HIS A 97 12.34 -27.27 23.61
CA HIS A 97 11.00 -27.73 23.25
C HIS A 97 9.94 -27.10 24.16
N ILE A 98 8.71 -27.04 23.66
CA ILE A 98 7.55 -26.56 24.43
C ILE A 98 7.28 -27.54 25.57
N LYS A 99 7.18 -27.05 26.81
CA LYS A 99 6.93 -27.86 28.01
C LYS A 99 5.80 -27.26 28.83
N GLU A 100 4.94 -28.12 29.37
CA GLU A 100 3.93 -27.71 30.34
C GLU A 100 4.45 -27.92 31.76
N VAL A 101 4.41 -26.86 32.56
CA VAL A 101 4.80 -26.86 33.98
C VAL A 101 3.56 -26.59 34.82
N VAL A 102 3.13 -27.60 35.57
CA VAL A 102 1.89 -27.55 36.37
C VAL A 102 2.22 -27.40 37.86
N GLY A 103 1.42 -26.61 38.57
CA GLY A 103 1.48 -26.49 40.02
C GLY A 103 0.24 -25.81 40.61
N SER A 104 0.24 -25.65 41.93
CA SER A 104 -0.80 -24.91 42.65
C SER A 104 -0.16 -23.75 43.42
N ILE A 105 -0.77 -22.58 43.34
CA ILE A 105 -0.32 -21.36 44.04
C ILE A 105 -1.51 -20.81 44.81
N ASN A 106 -1.42 -20.78 46.15
CA ASN A 106 -2.51 -20.33 47.04
C ASN A 106 -3.88 -20.99 46.74
N GLY A 107 -3.87 -22.28 46.36
CA GLY A 107 -5.07 -23.06 46.04
C GLY A 107 -5.61 -22.89 44.61
N VAL A 108 -4.89 -22.17 43.73
CA VAL A 108 -5.21 -22.01 42.30
C VAL A 108 -4.29 -22.89 41.46
N LYS A 109 -4.88 -23.73 40.59
CA LYS A 109 -4.11 -24.58 39.66
C LYS A 109 -3.57 -23.73 38.50
N VAL A 110 -2.25 -23.65 38.38
CA VAL A 110 -1.56 -22.89 37.33
C VAL A 110 -0.77 -23.82 36.42
N THR A 111 -0.91 -23.65 35.11
CA THR A 111 -0.17 -24.37 34.08
C THR A 111 0.57 -23.36 33.21
N PHE A 112 1.89 -23.36 33.27
CA PHE A 112 2.73 -22.57 32.36
C PHE A 112 3.11 -23.41 31.14
N ILE A 113 2.91 -22.86 29.95
CA ILE A 113 3.43 -23.39 28.70
C ILE A 113 4.74 -22.67 28.44
N ASP A 114 5.85 -23.25 28.93
CA ASP A 114 7.19 -22.71 28.70
C ASP A 114 7.61 -22.99 27.26
N THR A 115 8.13 -21.96 26.58
CA THR A 115 8.49 -22.03 25.16
C THR A 115 9.96 -21.73 24.92
N PRO A 116 10.56 -22.30 23.85
CA PRO A 116 11.90 -21.94 23.44
C PRO A 116 12.03 -20.43 23.19
N GLY A 117 13.13 -19.84 23.64
CA GLY A 117 13.36 -18.41 23.44
C GLY A 117 13.57 -18.03 21.98
N PHE A 118 13.11 -16.84 21.60
CA PHE A 118 13.40 -16.27 20.30
C PHE A 118 14.84 -15.75 20.22
N LEU A 119 15.47 -15.90 19.06
CA LEU A 119 16.79 -15.35 18.78
C LEU A 119 16.67 -13.86 18.39
N PRO A 120 17.73 -13.05 18.59
CA PRO A 120 17.75 -11.66 18.14
C PRO A 120 17.42 -11.52 16.65
N SER A 121 16.72 -10.44 16.30
CA SER A 121 16.29 -10.14 14.94
C SER A 121 17.48 -10.04 13.98
N SER A 122 17.60 -11.01 13.07
CA SER A 122 18.55 -10.99 11.95
C SER A 122 18.00 -11.83 10.81
N THR A 123 18.47 -11.58 9.58
CA THR A 123 18.06 -12.34 8.39
C THR A 123 18.28 -13.85 8.56
N SER A 124 19.35 -14.24 9.25
CA SER A 124 19.67 -15.66 9.53
C SER A 124 18.72 -16.30 10.56
N ASN A 125 18.25 -15.51 11.54
CA ASN A 125 17.43 -15.99 12.65
C ASN A 125 15.93 -16.00 12.32
N LEU A 126 15.48 -15.20 11.35
CA LEU A 126 14.07 -15.08 10.96
C LEU A 126 13.40 -16.44 10.69
N ARG A 127 14.08 -17.32 9.93
CA ARG A 127 13.57 -18.67 9.62
C ARG A 127 13.43 -19.54 10.87
N ARG A 128 14.41 -19.48 11.80
CA ARG A 128 14.39 -20.23 13.06
C ARG A 128 13.28 -19.75 13.98
N ASN A 129 13.17 -18.44 14.18
CA ASN A 129 12.11 -17.83 14.99
C ASN A 129 10.72 -18.17 14.43
N ARG A 130 10.53 -18.10 13.11
CA ARG A 130 9.27 -18.50 12.46
C ARG A 130 8.95 -19.97 12.71
N LYS A 131 9.93 -20.87 12.64
CA LYS A 131 9.73 -22.31 12.94
C LYS A 131 9.32 -22.53 14.41
N ILE A 132 9.94 -21.83 15.35
CA ILE A 132 9.58 -21.88 16.78
C ILE A 132 8.14 -21.39 16.97
N MET A 133 7.81 -20.19 16.48
CA MET A 133 6.46 -19.61 16.60
C MET A 133 5.38 -20.49 15.94
N LEU A 134 5.66 -21.11 14.80
CA LEU A 134 4.73 -22.07 14.16
C LEU A 134 4.55 -23.36 14.97
N SER A 135 5.57 -23.80 15.70
CA SER A 135 5.45 -24.94 16.61
C SER A 135 4.56 -24.58 17.80
N VAL A 136 4.75 -23.39 18.37
CA VAL A 136 3.91 -22.84 19.44
C VAL A 136 2.47 -22.67 18.95
N ARG A 137 2.26 -22.10 17.76
CA ARG A 137 0.93 -21.94 17.16
C ARG A 137 0.21 -23.28 17.03
N ARG A 138 0.90 -24.33 16.58
CA ARG A 138 0.33 -25.68 16.48
C ARG A 138 -0.04 -26.26 17.83
N PHE A 139 0.75 -25.99 18.87
CA PHE A 139 0.49 -26.40 20.23
C PHE A 139 -0.76 -25.72 20.80
N ILE A 140 -0.82 -24.39 20.73
CA ILE A 140 -1.95 -23.61 21.27
C ILE A 140 -3.26 -23.87 20.53
N ARG A 141 -3.22 -24.29 19.25
CA ARG A 141 -4.42 -24.68 18.51
C ARG A 141 -5.08 -25.95 19.08
N LYS A 142 -4.29 -26.88 19.61
CA LYS A 142 -4.82 -28.08 20.27
C LYS A 142 -5.28 -27.80 21.69
N SER A 143 -4.64 -26.83 22.34
CA SER A 143 -4.88 -26.51 23.73
C SER A 143 -4.65 -25.01 23.92
N PRO A 144 -5.70 -24.18 23.91
CA PRO A 144 -5.57 -22.73 23.95
C PRO A 144 -5.10 -22.23 25.33
N PRO A 145 -4.25 -21.20 25.40
CA PRO A 145 -3.92 -20.52 26.64
C PRO A 145 -5.01 -19.51 27.01
N ASP A 146 -5.17 -19.25 28.30
CA ASP A 146 -6.04 -18.18 28.81
C ASP A 146 -5.34 -16.81 28.69
N ILE A 147 -4.02 -16.79 28.90
CA ILE A 147 -3.20 -15.58 28.96
C ILE A 147 -1.89 -15.79 28.21
N VAL A 148 -1.41 -14.74 27.57
CA VAL A 148 -0.08 -14.69 26.99
C VAL A 148 0.80 -13.75 27.84
N LEU A 149 1.97 -14.21 28.23
CA LEU A 149 3.00 -13.38 28.85
C LEU A 149 4.12 -13.18 27.84
N PHE A 150 4.42 -11.93 27.50
CA PHE A 150 5.55 -11.60 26.66
C PHE A 150 6.67 -11.02 27.52
N PHE A 151 7.77 -11.75 27.62
CA PHE A 151 8.91 -11.42 28.48
C PHE A 151 9.96 -10.61 27.73
N GLU A 152 10.42 -9.55 28.40
CA GLU A 152 11.60 -8.79 28.03
C GLU A 152 12.41 -8.42 29.28
N ARG A 153 13.65 -7.99 29.08
CA ARG A 153 14.54 -7.51 30.15
C ARG A 153 14.47 -6.00 30.28
N LEU A 154 14.16 -5.49 31.46
CA LEU A 154 14.08 -4.06 31.72
C LEU A 154 15.43 -3.38 31.42
N ASP A 155 16.52 -3.99 31.87
CA ASP A 155 17.89 -3.48 31.76
C ASP A 155 18.47 -3.48 30.34
N LEU A 156 17.79 -4.09 29.37
CA LEU A 156 18.21 -4.10 27.95
C LEU A 156 17.42 -3.11 27.08
N ILE A 157 16.37 -2.48 27.61
CA ILE A 157 15.56 -1.52 26.87
C ILE A 157 16.25 -0.15 26.92
N ASN A 158 16.79 0.28 25.77
CA ASN A 158 17.46 1.57 25.58
C ASN A 158 17.07 2.21 24.23
N MET A 159 17.63 3.37 23.89
CA MET A 159 17.33 4.08 22.63
C MET A 159 17.72 3.31 21.35
N GLY A 160 18.52 2.24 21.45
CA GLY A 160 18.87 1.33 20.35
C GLY A 160 18.01 0.05 20.31
N TYR A 161 17.01 -0.08 21.20
CA TYR A 161 16.11 -1.22 21.25
C TYR A 161 15.24 -1.27 19.97
N CYS A 162 15.42 -2.29 19.13
CA CYS A 162 14.65 -2.46 17.89
C CYS A 162 14.20 -3.92 17.72
N ASP A 163 13.10 -4.29 18.39
CA ASP A 163 12.45 -5.59 18.21
C ASP A 163 11.23 -5.57 17.31
N PHE A 164 10.99 -4.45 16.64
CA PHE A 164 9.93 -4.34 15.66
C PHE A 164 9.89 -5.53 14.67
N PRO A 165 11.01 -6.01 14.09
CA PRO A 165 10.95 -7.17 13.20
C PRO A 165 10.46 -8.47 13.88
N LEU A 166 10.83 -8.68 15.14
CA LEU A 166 10.40 -9.87 15.90
C LEU A 166 8.93 -9.77 16.30
N LEU A 167 8.48 -8.59 16.76
CA LEU A 167 7.10 -8.31 17.12
C LEU A 167 6.19 -8.40 15.89
N LYS A 168 6.61 -7.85 14.75
CA LYS A 168 5.92 -7.99 13.46
C LYS A 168 5.79 -9.46 13.05
N LEU A 169 6.86 -10.25 13.17
CA LEU A 169 6.79 -11.69 12.90
C LEU A 169 5.83 -12.42 13.85
N MET A 170 5.82 -12.06 15.14
CA MET A 170 4.90 -12.62 16.13
C MET A 170 3.45 -12.32 15.73
N THR A 171 3.13 -11.07 15.40
CA THR A 171 1.81 -10.66 14.90
C THR A 171 1.43 -11.38 13.61
N GLU A 172 2.37 -11.57 12.67
CA GLU A 172 2.11 -12.33 11.43
C GLU A 172 1.82 -13.81 11.69
N VAL A 173 2.47 -14.43 12.66
CA VAL A 173 2.33 -15.87 12.93
C VAL A 173 1.11 -16.16 13.80
N PHE A 174 0.90 -15.42 14.88
CA PHE A 174 -0.21 -15.66 15.81
C PHE A 174 -1.48 -14.86 15.48
N GLY A 175 -1.36 -13.78 14.71
CA GLY A 175 -2.45 -12.84 14.44
C GLY A 175 -2.55 -11.74 15.50
N ASN A 176 -3.30 -10.68 15.19
CA ASN A 176 -3.47 -9.53 16.09
C ASN A 176 -4.13 -9.93 17.43
N ALA A 177 -4.98 -10.96 17.41
CA ALA A 177 -5.73 -11.41 18.58
C ALA A 177 -4.84 -11.86 19.75
N VAL A 178 -3.59 -12.27 19.49
CA VAL A 178 -2.64 -12.66 20.55
C VAL A 178 -2.40 -11.52 21.54
N TRP A 179 -2.47 -10.26 21.07
CA TRP A 179 -2.11 -9.10 21.86
C TRP A 179 -3.22 -8.66 22.84
N PHE A 180 -4.48 -9.01 22.63
CA PHE A 180 -5.57 -8.60 23.55
C PHE A 180 -5.46 -9.21 24.94
N ASN A 181 -4.94 -10.45 25.03
CA ASN A 181 -4.70 -11.15 26.30
C ASN A 181 -3.21 -11.22 26.64
N THR A 182 -2.38 -10.34 26.05
CA THR A 182 -0.94 -10.28 26.33
C THR A 182 -0.64 -9.32 27.48
N ILE A 183 0.10 -9.81 28.47
CA ILE A 183 0.72 -9.01 29.54
C ILE A 183 2.22 -8.92 29.24
N LEU A 184 2.76 -7.71 29.26
CA LEU A 184 4.20 -7.48 29.11
C LEU A 184 4.88 -7.71 30.46
N VAL A 185 5.86 -8.60 30.49
CA VAL A 185 6.60 -8.95 31.71
C VAL A 185 8.03 -8.48 31.56
N MET A 186 8.42 -7.50 32.38
CA MET A 186 9.78 -6.96 32.38
C MET A 186 10.57 -7.56 33.55
N THR A 187 11.54 -8.40 33.23
CA THR A 187 12.44 -9.02 34.21
C THR A 187 13.58 -8.06 34.57
N HIS A 188 14.33 -8.40 35.63
CA HIS A 188 15.37 -7.53 36.19
C HIS A 188 14.79 -6.20 36.72
N GLY A 189 13.59 -6.25 37.31
CA GLY A 189 12.90 -5.09 37.86
C GLY A 189 13.62 -4.41 39.03
N SER A 190 14.69 -4.96 39.60
CA SER A 190 15.51 -4.27 40.60
C SER A 190 16.69 -3.47 40.02
N SER A 191 16.82 -3.42 38.69
CA SER A 191 17.91 -2.71 38.03
C SER A 191 17.87 -1.21 38.31
N THR A 192 18.99 -0.65 38.76
CA THR A 192 19.16 0.79 38.96
C THR A 192 19.48 1.46 37.62
N PRO A 193 18.71 2.47 37.18
CA PRO A 193 18.97 3.13 35.91
C PRO A 193 20.17 4.07 36.00
N GLU A 194 21.19 3.82 35.20
CA GLU A 194 22.21 4.83 34.87
C GLU A 194 21.73 5.56 33.61
N GLY A 195 21.54 6.89 33.68
CA GLY A 195 21.12 7.66 32.53
C GLY A 195 22.19 7.67 31.42
N PRO A 196 21.81 7.91 30.15
CA PRO A 196 22.77 8.02 29.05
C PRO A 196 23.79 9.16 29.24
N THR A 197 23.50 10.11 30.13
CA THR A 197 24.36 11.23 30.54
C THR A 197 25.14 10.97 31.84
N GLY A 198 25.06 9.77 32.43
CA GLY A 198 25.68 9.44 33.71
C GLY A 198 24.95 9.99 34.96
N TYR A 199 23.85 10.72 34.78
CA TYR A 199 23.01 11.20 35.88
C TYR A 199 21.94 10.16 36.26
N PRO A 200 21.63 10.01 37.55
CA PRO A 200 20.61 9.06 38.02
C PRO A 200 19.21 9.50 37.55
N ILE A 201 18.51 8.61 36.84
CA ILE A 201 17.11 8.80 36.44
C ILE A 201 16.21 8.21 37.55
N SER A 202 15.05 8.81 37.80
CA SER A 202 14.04 8.18 38.67
C SER A 202 13.63 6.82 38.12
N TYR A 203 13.58 5.81 39.00
CA TYR A 203 13.18 4.45 38.62
C TYR A 203 11.83 4.40 37.89
N GLU A 204 10.84 5.20 38.33
CA GLU A 204 9.52 5.25 37.69
C GLU A 204 9.57 5.87 36.28
N SER A 205 10.37 6.92 36.10
CA SER A 205 10.56 7.54 34.78
C SER A 205 11.24 6.58 33.80
N TYR A 206 12.23 5.82 34.27
CA TYR A 206 12.91 4.80 33.46
C TYR A 206 11.95 3.68 33.04
N VAL A 207 11.16 3.14 33.98
CA VAL A 207 10.14 2.13 33.66
C VAL A 207 9.14 2.67 32.64
N THR A 208 8.64 3.89 32.84
CA THR A 208 7.66 4.52 31.92
C THR A 208 8.24 4.74 30.52
N GLN A 209 9.52 5.10 30.42
CA GLN A 209 10.19 5.22 29.13
C GLN A 209 10.29 3.86 28.42
N CYS A 210 10.70 2.81 29.15
CA CYS A 210 10.84 1.47 28.60
C CYS A 210 9.49 0.88 28.18
N THR A 211 8.44 1.09 28.99
CA THR A 211 7.08 0.65 28.67
C THR A 211 6.54 1.37 27.44
N GLY A 212 6.75 2.69 27.34
CA GLY A 212 6.34 3.49 26.19
C GLY A 212 7.00 3.05 24.89
N LEU A 213 8.32 2.78 24.91
CA LEU A 213 9.04 2.27 23.74
C LEU A 213 8.53 0.91 23.28
N MET A 214 8.32 -0.02 24.22
CA MET A 214 7.82 -1.35 23.91
C MET A 214 6.39 -1.30 23.35
N GLN A 215 5.52 -0.50 23.97
CA GLN A 215 4.14 -0.30 23.50
C GLN A 215 4.11 0.35 22.11
N HIS A 216 5.00 1.32 21.84
CA HIS A 216 5.12 1.94 20.52
C HIS A 216 5.40 0.91 19.42
N TYR A 217 6.37 0.01 19.63
CA TYR A 217 6.68 -1.03 18.66
C TYR A 217 5.58 -2.09 18.50
N ILE A 218 4.85 -2.41 19.57
CA ILE A 218 3.67 -3.29 19.50
C ILE A 218 2.58 -2.61 18.66
N ASN A 219 2.27 -1.34 18.93
CA ASN A 219 1.26 -0.59 18.18
C ASN A 219 1.63 -0.48 16.70
N GLN A 220 2.92 -0.26 16.39
CA GLN A 220 3.42 -0.28 15.02
C GLN A 220 3.28 -1.66 14.36
N ALA A 221 3.54 -2.75 15.10
CA ALA A 221 3.43 -4.11 14.58
C ALA A 221 1.98 -4.56 14.36
N VAL A 222 1.03 -4.08 15.19
CA VAL A 222 -0.40 -4.39 15.12
C VAL A 222 -1.15 -3.44 14.18
N SER A 223 -0.59 -2.25 13.91
CA SER A 223 -1.27 -1.14 13.22
C SER A 223 -2.55 -0.66 13.92
N ASP A 224 -2.60 -0.79 15.25
CA ASP A 224 -3.67 -0.29 16.10
C ASP A 224 -3.07 0.53 17.24
N SER A 225 -3.41 1.82 17.29
CA SER A 225 -2.94 2.75 18.33
C SER A 225 -3.78 2.71 19.60
N LYS A 226 -4.95 2.05 19.59
CA LYS A 226 -5.86 1.95 20.74
C LYS A 226 -5.54 0.78 21.66
N LEU A 227 -4.72 -0.16 21.21
CA LEU A 227 -4.28 -1.29 22.02
C LEU A 227 -3.30 -0.82 23.09
N GLU A 228 -3.55 -1.20 24.33
CA GLU A 228 -2.65 -0.95 25.46
C GLU A 228 -2.47 -2.26 26.25
N ASN A 229 -1.23 -2.71 26.38
CA ASN A 229 -0.91 -3.95 27.06
C ASN A 229 -0.51 -3.67 28.52
N PRO A 230 -1.08 -4.38 29.51
CA PRO A 230 -0.67 -4.23 30.90
C PRO A 230 0.78 -4.68 31.08
N VAL A 231 1.54 -3.96 31.91
CA VAL A 231 2.94 -4.26 32.21
C VAL A 231 3.13 -4.71 33.65
N VAL A 232 3.92 -5.75 33.87
CA VAL A 232 4.30 -6.27 35.18
C VAL A 232 5.82 -6.37 35.28
N LEU A 233 6.38 -5.85 36.36
CA LEU A 233 7.81 -5.94 36.66
C LEU A 233 8.09 -7.17 37.52
N VAL A 234 9.17 -7.88 37.24
CA VAL A 234 9.55 -9.14 37.89
C VAL A 234 11.02 -9.12 38.28
N GLU A 235 11.33 -9.59 39.49
CA GLU A 235 12.70 -9.79 39.95
C GLU A 235 12.92 -11.24 40.39
N ASN A 236 13.78 -11.95 39.66
CA ASN A 236 14.09 -13.36 39.90
C ASN A 236 15.36 -13.56 40.73
N ASN A 237 16.16 -12.51 40.97
CA ASN A 237 17.38 -12.63 41.74
C ASN A 237 17.06 -13.07 43.19
N PRO A 238 17.70 -14.13 43.72
CA PRO A 238 17.50 -14.54 45.11
C PRO A 238 17.88 -13.45 46.14
N HIS A 239 18.72 -12.49 45.75
CA HIS A 239 19.12 -11.33 46.56
C HIS A 239 18.14 -10.14 46.47
N CYS A 240 16.96 -10.33 45.85
CA CYS A 240 15.91 -9.32 45.84
C CYS A 240 15.56 -8.88 47.28
N LYS A 241 15.37 -7.57 47.49
CA LYS A 241 14.98 -7.03 48.80
C LYS A 241 13.68 -7.67 49.25
N LYS A 242 13.59 -8.02 50.54
CA LYS A 242 12.40 -8.61 51.14
C LYS A 242 11.78 -7.66 52.16
N ASN A 243 10.47 -7.64 52.26
CA ASN A 243 9.78 -6.94 53.34
C ASN A 243 9.89 -7.72 54.66
N LEU A 244 9.34 -7.15 55.74
CA LEU A 244 9.27 -7.79 57.06
C LEU A 244 8.51 -9.12 57.07
N MET A 245 7.66 -9.36 56.05
CA MET A 245 6.92 -10.61 55.86
C MET A 245 7.66 -11.63 54.97
N GLY A 246 8.90 -11.34 54.56
CA GLY A 246 9.72 -12.22 53.72
C GLY A 246 9.39 -12.21 52.23
N GLU A 247 8.50 -11.33 51.77
CA GLU A 247 8.07 -11.22 50.38
C GLU A 247 9.03 -10.34 49.57
N SER A 248 9.29 -10.71 48.31
CA SER A 248 10.17 -9.96 47.41
C SER A 248 9.55 -8.64 46.94
N VAL A 249 10.27 -7.53 47.17
CA VAL A 249 9.82 -6.16 46.92
C VAL A 249 10.71 -5.48 45.88
N LEU A 250 10.07 -4.79 44.94
CA LEU A 250 10.72 -3.98 43.91
C LEU A 250 11.14 -2.59 44.44
N PRO A 251 11.99 -1.83 43.72
CA PRO A 251 12.40 -0.48 44.13
C PRO A 251 11.26 0.50 44.39
N ASN A 252 10.11 0.31 43.74
CA ASN A 252 8.89 1.10 43.95
C ASN A 252 8.04 0.67 45.17
N GLY A 253 8.53 -0.28 45.98
CA GLY A 253 7.82 -0.78 47.17
C GLY A 253 6.75 -1.84 46.88
N GLN A 254 6.56 -2.26 45.63
CA GLN A 254 5.55 -3.27 45.28
C GLN A 254 6.04 -4.71 45.48
N VAL A 255 5.17 -5.56 46.04
CA VAL A 255 5.38 -7.02 46.11
C VAL A 255 5.04 -7.63 44.76
N TRP A 256 6.07 -7.98 43.98
CA TRP A 256 5.87 -8.30 42.57
C TRP A 256 5.12 -9.63 42.34
N LYS A 257 5.32 -10.65 43.19
CA LYS A 257 4.68 -11.96 43.02
C LYS A 257 3.16 -11.89 43.15
N SER A 258 2.68 -11.22 44.21
CA SER A 258 1.24 -11.05 44.44
C SER A 258 0.61 -10.19 43.35
N HIS A 259 1.31 -9.14 42.92
CA HIS A 259 0.88 -8.28 41.81
C HIS A 259 0.82 -9.03 40.47
N PHE A 260 1.82 -9.83 40.15
CA PHE A 260 1.87 -10.67 38.95
C PHE A 260 0.70 -11.66 38.88
N LEU A 261 0.43 -12.37 39.99
CA LEU A 261 -0.68 -13.32 40.06
C LEU A 261 -2.03 -12.61 39.96
N LEU A 262 -2.18 -11.45 40.61
CA LEU A 262 -3.38 -10.64 40.52
C LEU A 262 -3.67 -10.23 39.08
N PHE A 263 -2.66 -9.72 38.37
CA PHE A 263 -2.79 -9.34 36.96
C PHE A 263 -3.22 -10.51 36.10
N CYS A 264 -2.62 -11.68 36.27
CA CYS A 264 -3.01 -12.87 35.53
C CYS A 264 -4.47 -13.24 35.82
N ILE A 265 -4.88 -13.30 37.09
CA ILE A 265 -6.26 -13.64 37.45
C ILE A 265 -7.25 -12.61 36.87
N CYS A 266 -6.95 -11.32 36.96
CA CYS A 266 -7.77 -10.25 36.40
C CYS A 266 -7.93 -10.38 34.88
N THR A 267 -6.85 -10.64 34.15
CA THR A 267 -6.89 -10.83 32.70
C THR A 267 -7.69 -12.07 32.32
N LYS A 268 -7.54 -13.19 33.04
CA LYS A 268 -8.36 -14.39 32.79
C LYS A 268 -9.84 -14.14 33.05
N VAL A 269 -10.19 -13.52 34.17
CA VAL A 269 -11.60 -13.22 34.50
C VAL A 269 -12.22 -12.29 33.46
N LEU A 270 -11.49 -11.29 32.98
CA LEU A 270 -11.94 -10.43 31.88
C LEU A 270 -12.08 -11.20 30.56
N GLY A 271 -11.14 -12.09 30.25
CA GLY A 271 -11.20 -12.97 29.08
C GLY A 271 -12.43 -13.88 29.13
N ASP A 272 -12.62 -14.59 30.24
CA ASP A 272 -13.77 -15.49 30.48
C ASP A 272 -15.09 -14.70 30.34
N ALA A 273 -15.17 -13.49 30.91
CA ALA A 273 -16.34 -12.64 30.77
C ALA A 273 -16.59 -12.18 29.33
N ASN A 274 -15.55 -11.80 28.59
CA ASN A 274 -15.68 -11.43 27.17
C ASN A 274 -16.20 -12.61 26.34
N THR A 275 -15.70 -13.83 26.59
CA THR A 275 -16.18 -15.04 25.89
C THR A 275 -17.64 -15.38 26.21
N LEU A 276 -18.08 -15.21 27.46
CA LEU A 276 -19.45 -15.46 27.89
C LEU A 276 -20.46 -14.43 27.37
N LEU A 277 -19.98 -13.25 27.01
CA LEU A 277 -20.80 -12.13 26.55
C LEU A 277 -20.84 -12.02 25.02
N GLU A 278 -20.27 -13.00 24.30
CA GLU A 278 -20.23 -13.06 22.82
C GLU A 278 -19.66 -11.78 22.15
N PHE A 279 -18.88 -10.98 22.89
CA PHE A 279 -18.10 -9.92 22.25
C PHE A 279 -17.03 -10.62 21.41
N GLU A 280 -17.12 -10.52 20.08
CA GLU A 280 -16.14 -11.03 19.11
C GLU A 280 -14.71 -10.61 19.51
N GLY A 281 -14.02 -11.46 20.26
CA GLY A 281 -12.74 -11.12 20.88
C GLY A 281 -12.07 -12.26 21.65
N GLY A 282 -12.56 -13.50 21.52
CA GLY A 282 -11.77 -14.67 21.89
C GLY A 282 -10.48 -14.71 21.07
N ILE A 283 -9.48 -15.49 21.50
CA ILE A 283 -8.26 -15.75 20.70
C ILE A 283 -8.65 -16.61 19.49
N GLU A 284 -9.38 -16.01 18.54
CA GLU A 284 -9.54 -16.54 17.22
C GLU A 284 -8.24 -16.25 16.50
N LEU A 285 -7.41 -17.30 16.38
CA LEU A 285 -6.23 -17.29 15.55
C LEU A 285 -6.67 -16.92 14.13
N GLY A 286 -6.57 -15.63 13.80
CA GLY A 286 -6.96 -15.13 12.50
C GLY A 286 -6.32 -15.96 11.38
N PRO A 287 -7.02 -16.10 10.24
CA PRO A 287 -6.37 -16.64 9.04
C PRO A 287 -5.09 -15.85 8.79
N LEU A 288 -4.05 -16.50 8.26
CA LEU A 288 -2.85 -15.81 7.77
C LEU A 288 -3.31 -14.56 7.03
N ILE A 289 -2.71 -13.40 7.33
CA ILE A 289 -2.93 -12.15 6.59
C ILE A 289 -2.87 -12.52 5.12
N THR A 290 -4.04 -12.67 4.52
CA THR A 290 -4.15 -13.08 3.14
C THR A 290 -3.78 -11.83 2.38
N PRO A 291 -2.80 -11.89 1.46
CA PRO A 291 -2.49 -10.73 0.65
C PRO A 291 -3.81 -10.29 0.01
N ARG A 292 -4.13 -9.01 0.20
CA ARG A 292 -5.42 -8.40 -0.17
C ARG A 292 -5.76 -8.88 -1.58
N VAL A 293 -6.74 -9.77 -1.69
CA VAL A 293 -7.05 -10.40 -2.98
C VAL A 293 -7.56 -9.29 -3.90
N PRO A 294 -6.98 -9.11 -5.10
CA PRO A 294 -7.45 -8.09 -6.02
C PRO A 294 -8.93 -8.37 -6.34
N SER A 295 -9.75 -7.33 -6.24
CA SER A 295 -11.19 -7.47 -6.47
C SER A 295 -11.43 -7.78 -7.95
N LEU A 296 -12.38 -8.67 -8.23
CA LEU A 296 -12.77 -9.02 -9.61
C LEU A 296 -13.08 -7.79 -10.48
N PRO A 297 -13.79 -6.75 -9.96
CA PRO A 297 -14.05 -5.52 -10.72
C PRO A 297 -12.78 -4.73 -11.05
N HIS A 298 -11.76 -4.76 -10.21
CA HIS A 298 -10.49 -4.05 -10.45
C HIS A 298 -9.67 -4.72 -11.56
N LEU A 299 -9.59 -6.05 -11.55
CA LEU A 299 -8.92 -6.79 -12.62
C LEU A 299 -9.68 -6.65 -13.96
N LEU A 300 -11.03 -6.64 -13.91
CA LEU A 300 -11.85 -6.43 -15.11
C LEU A 300 -11.70 -5.01 -15.65
N SER A 301 -11.68 -3.98 -14.79
CA SER A 301 -11.47 -2.60 -15.24
C SER A 301 -10.07 -2.38 -15.82
N SER A 302 -9.04 -3.02 -15.25
CA SER A 302 -7.68 -3.02 -15.82
C SER A 302 -7.64 -3.68 -17.20
N PHE A 303 -8.37 -4.78 -17.39
CA PHE A 303 -8.46 -5.49 -18.67
C PHE A 303 -9.29 -4.73 -19.72
N LEU A 304 -10.32 -4.00 -19.30
CA LEU A 304 -11.18 -3.20 -20.19
C LEU A 304 -10.51 -1.89 -20.65
N LYS A 305 -9.56 -1.33 -19.89
CA LYS A 305 -8.78 -0.17 -20.32
C LYS A 305 -8.05 -0.49 -21.62
N HIS A 306 -8.21 0.38 -22.62
CA HIS A 306 -7.52 0.26 -23.90
C HIS A 306 -6.00 0.33 -23.66
N ARG A 307 -5.25 -0.71 -24.04
CA ARG A 307 -3.79 -0.70 -24.04
C ARG A 307 -3.31 -0.48 -25.46
N SER A 308 -2.60 0.61 -25.68
CA SER A 308 -1.90 0.89 -26.94
C SER A 308 -0.94 -0.26 -27.23
N THR A 309 -1.14 -0.94 -28.36
CA THR A 309 -0.29 -2.04 -28.83
C THR A 309 1.14 -1.51 -29.00
N PRO A 310 2.17 -2.26 -28.57
CA PRO A 310 3.55 -1.81 -28.62
C PRO A 310 4.11 -2.04 -30.03
N CYS A 311 3.67 -1.22 -30.97
CA CYS A 311 4.34 -1.07 -32.24
C CYS A 311 5.14 0.24 -32.17
N PRO A 312 6.49 0.21 -32.25
CA PRO A 312 7.33 1.41 -32.10
C PRO A 312 7.13 2.44 -33.22
N SER A 313 6.35 2.11 -34.26
CA SER A 313 5.93 3.04 -35.31
C SER A 313 4.48 3.53 -35.17
N GLU A 314 3.71 3.10 -34.15
CA GLU A 314 2.29 3.46 -34.02
C GLU A 314 1.95 4.33 -32.80
N SER A 315 2.29 5.62 -32.87
CA SER A 315 1.46 6.66 -32.25
C SER A 315 0.28 6.97 -33.18
N GLU A 316 -0.87 6.31 -33.00
CA GLU A 316 -2.13 6.49 -33.78
C GLU A 316 -2.00 6.68 -35.34
N PRO A 317 -0.95 6.23 -36.06
CA PRO A 317 -0.68 6.77 -37.39
C PRO A 317 -1.48 6.05 -38.47
N GLU A 318 -2.03 4.85 -38.22
CA GLU A 318 -2.84 4.11 -39.20
C GLU A 318 -4.26 4.67 -39.33
N VAL A 319 -4.85 5.14 -38.22
CA VAL A 319 -6.15 5.82 -38.23
C VAL A 319 -5.98 7.21 -38.83
N ASP A 320 -4.89 7.89 -38.48
CA ASP A 320 -4.54 9.18 -39.04
C ASP A 320 -4.13 9.09 -40.52
N GLU A 321 -3.58 7.95 -40.97
CA GLU A 321 -3.30 7.67 -42.39
C GLU A 321 -4.59 7.69 -43.22
N ILE A 322 -5.68 7.10 -42.70
CA ILE A 322 -6.98 7.05 -43.39
C ILE A 322 -7.58 8.46 -43.49
N LEU A 323 -7.46 9.26 -42.43
CA LEU A 323 -7.92 10.66 -42.38
C LEU A 323 -7.19 11.55 -43.40
N LEU A 324 -5.91 11.29 -43.63
CA LEU A 324 -5.06 12.04 -44.56
C LEU A 324 -5.19 11.57 -46.03
N SER A 325 -5.72 10.38 -46.32
CA SER A 325 -5.98 9.91 -47.71
C SER A 325 -7.15 10.62 -48.37
N ASP A 326 -8.25 10.85 -47.64
CA ASP A 326 -9.51 11.35 -48.22
C ASP A 326 -9.53 12.88 -48.31
N ALA A 327 -8.37 13.55 -48.21
CA ALA A 327 -8.21 14.99 -48.35
C ALA A 327 -7.72 15.32 -49.77
N ASP A 328 -8.64 15.23 -50.74
CA ASP A 328 -8.49 15.79 -52.08
C ASP A 328 -8.69 17.33 -52.11
N GLU A 329 -8.64 18.00 -50.95
CA GLU A 329 -8.58 19.47 -50.90
C GLU A 329 -7.16 19.89 -51.33
N GLU A 330 -7.08 20.71 -52.37
CA GLU A 330 -5.84 21.32 -52.86
C GLU A 330 -5.09 21.97 -51.68
N ASP A 331 -3.83 21.61 -51.47
CA ASP A 331 -3.04 22.16 -50.35
C ASP A 331 -2.74 23.64 -50.62
N ASP A 332 -3.64 24.52 -50.19
CA ASP A 332 -3.60 25.99 -50.40
C ASP A 332 -2.34 26.67 -49.82
N TYR A 333 -1.50 25.97 -49.06
CA TYR A 333 -0.28 26.55 -48.47
C TYR A 333 0.67 27.14 -49.52
N ASP A 334 0.84 26.47 -50.67
CA ASP A 334 1.72 26.94 -51.74
C ASP A 334 1.12 28.11 -52.53
N GLN A 335 -0.18 28.39 -52.35
CA GLN A 335 -0.90 29.52 -52.93
C GLN A 335 -0.85 30.78 -52.04
N LEU A 336 -0.37 30.67 -50.80
CA LEU A 336 -0.29 31.80 -49.88
C LEU A 336 0.88 32.74 -50.23
N PRO A 337 0.68 34.07 -50.19
CA PRO A 337 1.76 35.02 -50.40
C PRO A 337 2.82 34.92 -49.29
N PRO A 338 4.11 35.16 -49.59
CA PRO A 338 5.17 35.10 -48.60
C PRO A 338 4.95 36.14 -47.48
N ILE A 339 4.96 35.69 -46.23
CA ILE A 339 4.86 36.57 -45.06
C ILE A 339 6.23 37.07 -44.63
N ARG A 340 6.34 38.39 -44.42
CA ARG A 340 7.52 38.98 -43.81
C ARG A 340 7.38 38.87 -42.28
N ILE A 341 8.20 38.04 -41.65
CA ILE A 341 8.24 37.92 -40.19
C ILE A 341 8.71 39.27 -39.61
N MET A 342 7.87 39.88 -38.78
CA MET A 342 8.16 41.16 -38.13
C MET A 342 9.21 41.00 -37.03
N THR A 343 10.10 41.99 -36.88
CA THR A 343 11.04 42.01 -35.74
C THR A 343 10.32 42.38 -34.44
N LYS A 344 10.87 41.97 -33.29
CA LYS A 344 10.27 42.23 -31.96
C LYS A 344 9.91 43.71 -31.74
N SER A 345 10.77 44.62 -32.20
CA SER A 345 10.56 46.07 -32.09
C SER A 345 9.47 46.63 -33.03
N GLN A 346 9.18 45.95 -34.14
CA GLN A 346 8.07 46.29 -35.04
C GLN A 346 6.75 45.74 -34.52
N PHE A 347 6.78 44.54 -33.93
CA PHE A 347 5.60 43.93 -33.32
C PHE A 347 5.11 44.75 -32.11
N GLU A 348 6.01 45.23 -31.25
CA GLU A 348 5.63 46.03 -30.07
C GLU A 348 4.89 47.33 -30.42
N LYS A 349 5.19 47.94 -31.57
CA LYS A 349 4.57 49.18 -32.06
C LYS A 349 3.13 49.01 -32.57
N LEU A 350 2.65 47.79 -32.73
CA LEU A 350 1.31 47.50 -33.22
C LEU A 350 0.22 47.68 -32.15
N THR A 351 -0.96 48.07 -32.60
CA THR A 351 -2.21 48.06 -31.82
C THR A 351 -2.56 46.63 -31.39
N LYS A 352 -3.22 46.46 -30.24
CA LYS A 352 -3.58 45.13 -29.70
C LYS A 352 -4.38 44.24 -30.68
N SER A 353 -5.27 44.82 -31.48
CA SER A 353 -6.01 44.08 -32.52
C SER A 353 -5.10 43.57 -33.63
N LEU A 354 -4.25 44.44 -34.19
CA LEU A 354 -3.28 44.09 -35.23
C LEU A 354 -2.26 43.05 -34.77
N LYS A 355 -1.87 43.08 -33.49
CA LYS A 355 -1.03 42.04 -32.88
C LYS A 355 -1.73 40.68 -32.90
N LYS A 356 -3.02 40.65 -32.54
CA LYS A 356 -3.83 39.44 -32.55
C LYS A 356 -3.99 38.89 -33.97
N ASP A 357 -4.38 39.74 -34.92
CA ASP A 357 -4.59 39.33 -36.32
C ASP A 357 -3.29 38.78 -36.95
N TYR A 358 -2.14 39.39 -36.65
CA TYR A 358 -0.83 38.89 -37.10
C TYR A 358 -0.47 37.53 -36.49
N LEU A 359 -0.76 37.33 -35.19
CA LEU A 359 -0.50 36.05 -34.51
C LEU A 359 -1.44 34.95 -35.00
N ASP A 360 -2.71 35.27 -35.26
CA ASP A 360 -3.71 34.35 -35.78
C ASP A 360 -3.34 33.90 -37.22
N GLU A 361 -2.88 34.83 -38.06
CA GLU A 361 -2.35 34.54 -39.41
C GLU A 361 -1.10 33.63 -39.36
N LEU A 362 -0.18 33.87 -38.42
CA LEU A 362 0.98 33.01 -38.22
C LEU A 362 0.59 31.58 -37.78
N ASP A 363 -0.37 31.47 -36.86
CA ASP A 363 -0.86 30.19 -36.33
C ASP A 363 -1.63 29.39 -37.41
N TYR A 364 -2.38 30.08 -38.28
CA TYR A 364 -3.02 29.49 -39.46
C TYR A 364 -1.99 28.91 -40.44
N ARG A 365 -0.94 29.69 -40.77
CA ARG A 365 0.15 29.24 -41.64
C ARG A 365 0.96 28.09 -41.05
N GLU A 366 1.23 28.14 -39.74
CA GLU A 366 1.90 27.06 -39.00
C GLU A 366 1.08 25.77 -39.07
N THR A 367 -0.24 25.86 -38.86
CA THR A 367 -1.16 24.71 -38.94
C THR A 367 -1.19 24.11 -40.34
N LEU A 368 -1.31 24.93 -41.40
CA LEU A 368 -1.28 24.45 -42.79
C LEU A 368 0.07 23.83 -43.16
N TYR A 369 1.18 24.43 -42.72
CA TYR A 369 2.52 23.90 -42.95
C TYR A 369 2.70 22.52 -42.30
N LEU A 370 2.26 22.37 -41.04
CA LEU A 370 2.31 21.08 -40.33
C LEU A 370 1.40 20.03 -40.97
N LYS A 371 0.21 20.42 -41.46
CA LYS A 371 -0.67 19.52 -42.25
C LYS A 371 0.05 19.01 -43.49
N LYS A 372 0.73 19.90 -44.23
CA LYS A 372 1.53 19.53 -45.40
C LYS A 372 2.65 18.54 -45.04
N GLN A 373 3.41 18.82 -43.98
CA GLN A 373 4.48 17.92 -43.52
C GLN A 373 3.96 16.52 -43.15
N LEU A 374 2.84 16.43 -42.43
CA LEU A 374 2.23 15.15 -42.07
C LEU A 374 1.70 14.38 -43.29
N LYS A 375 1.14 15.07 -44.28
CA LYS A 375 0.67 14.47 -45.53
C LYS A 375 1.83 13.92 -46.36
N ASP A 376 2.92 14.68 -46.48
CA ASP A 376 4.14 14.23 -47.18
C ASP A 376 4.81 13.05 -46.46
N GLU A 377 4.85 13.06 -45.12
CA GLU A 377 5.37 11.94 -44.35
C GLU A 377 4.51 10.68 -44.52
N SER A 378 3.18 10.84 -44.54
CA SER A 378 2.23 9.75 -44.81
C SER A 378 2.41 9.19 -46.22
N ARG A 379 2.61 10.04 -47.24
CA ARG A 379 2.91 9.63 -48.62
C ARG A 379 4.21 8.82 -48.69
N ARG A 380 5.28 9.30 -48.06
CA ARG A 380 6.57 8.59 -47.97
C ARG A 380 6.47 7.26 -47.22
N ARG A 381 5.56 7.13 -46.26
CA ARG A 381 5.28 5.87 -45.55
C ARG A 381 4.51 4.88 -46.45
N ARG A 382 3.52 5.35 -47.23
CA ARG A 382 2.81 4.52 -48.21
C ARG A 382 3.72 4.02 -49.32
N GLU A 383 4.56 4.88 -49.87
CA GLU A 383 5.56 4.52 -50.90
C GLU A 383 6.57 3.49 -50.36
N ARG A 384 6.96 3.58 -49.09
CA ARG A 384 7.76 2.54 -48.42
C ARG A 384 7.01 1.21 -48.24
N LYS A 385 5.72 1.25 -47.92
CA LYS A 385 4.88 0.03 -47.83
C LYS A 385 4.72 -0.66 -49.20
N LEU A 386 4.55 0.12 -50.28
CA LEU A 386 4.41 -0.39 -51.65
C LEU A 386 5.73 -0.91 -52.24
N SER A 387 6.85 -0.20 -52.06
CA SER A 387 8.18 -0.66 -52.52
C SER A 387 8.71 -1.87 -51.74
N GLY A 388 8.23 -2.09 -50.51
CA GLY A 388 8.50 -3.31 -49.75
C GLY A 388 7.83 -4.58 -50.32
N GLU A 389 6.81 -4.43 -51.17
CA GLU A 389 6.12 -5.54 -51.85
C GLU A 389 6.73 -5.85 -53.25
N GLU A 390 7.42 -4.90 -53.90
CA GLU A 390 7.98 -5.09 -55.26
C GLU A 390 9.39 -5.73 -55.32
N ASN A 391 10.14 -5.80 -54.20
CA ASN A 391 11.45 -6.46 -54.18
C ASN A 391 11.34 -7.99 -54.00
N PHE A 392 10.82 -8.67 -55.03
CA PHE A 392 11.10 -10.07 -55.33
C PHE A 392 12.02 -10.14 -56.55
N GLY A 393 13.31 -9.85 -56.35
CA GLY A 393 14.31 -10.02 -57.39
C GLY A 393 15.55 -9.17 -57.18
N GLU A 394 16.69 -9.85 -57.11
CA GLU A 394 18.07 -9.35 -57.17
C GLU A 394 18.66 -8.70 -55.90
N ASP A 395 19.53 -9.50 -55.27
CA ASP A 395 20.65 -9.04 -54.45
C ASP A 395 21.48 -8.02 -55.24
N SER A 396 21.39 -6.76 -54.88
CA SER A 396 22.44 -5.79 -55.20
C SER A 396 22.69 -4.90 -53.99
N ASN A 397 23.88 -5.09 -53.41
CA ASN A 397 24.49 -4.21 -52.43
C ASN A 397 24.48 -2.76 -52.94
N SER A 398 23.77 -1.89 -52.23
CA SER A 398 24.07 -0.47 -52.19
C SER A 398 23.78 0.05 -50.79
N ASP A 399 24.83 0.51 -50.11
CA ASP A 399 24.79 1.19 -48.82
C ASP A 399 23.64 2.21 -48.74
N PRO A 400 22.88 2.22 -47.63
CA PRO A 400 22.32 3.44 -47.12
C PRO A 400 23.17 3.86 -45.91
N GLN A 401 24.05 4.82 -46.17
CA GLN A 401 24.54 5.74 -45.16
C GLN A 401 23.35 6.59 -44.68
N GLN A 402 22.40 5.96 -43.99
CA GLN A 402 21.30 6.62 -43.31
C GLN A 402 21.83 6.94 -41.92
N ALA A 403 22.18 8.21 -41.72
CA ALA A 403 22.52 8.72 -40.42
C ALA A 403 21.43 8.28 -39.43
N SER A 404 21.80 7.47 -38.45
CA SER A 404 21.01 7.22 -37.25
C SER A 404 20.52 8.55 -36.71
N PRO A 405 19.25 8.69 -36.29
CA PRO A 405 18.78 9.92 -35.68
C PRO A 405 19.76 10.29 -34.56
N GLU A 406 20.36 11.48 -34.70
CA GLU A 406 21.36 11.99 -33.77
C GLU A 406 20.77 11.89 -32.35
N ALA A 407 21.44 11.11 -31.49
CA ALA A 407 20.94 10.81 -30.15
C ALA A 407 20.70 12.13 -29.41
N VAL A 408 19.43 12.51 -29.24
CA VAL A 408 19.05 13.71 -28.51
C VAL A 408 19.46 13.48 -27.06
N LEU A 409 20.52 14.18 -26.64
CA LEU A 409 21.00 14.19 -25.27
C LEU A 409 19.86 14.70 -24.38
N LEU A 410 19.32 13.81 -23.53
CA LEU A 410 18.35 14.21 -22.51
C LEU A 410 19.00 15.21 -21.55
N PRO A 411 18.27 16.21 -21.04
CA PRO A 411 18.78 17.14 -20.05
C PRO A 411 19.28 16.39 -18.81
N ASP A 412 20.46 16.79 -18.30
CA ASP A 412 21.01 16.27 -17.05
C ASP A 412 19.96 16.39 -15.93
N MET A 413 19.71 15.29 -15.23
CA MET A 413 18.75 15.25 -14.14
C MET A 413 19.31 16.02 -12.93
N ALA A 414 18.66 17.12 -12.54
CA ALA A 414 19.08 17.94 -11.40
C ALA A 414 18.79 17.19 -10.08
N VAL A 415 19.83 16.62 -9.47
CA VAL A 415 19.78 16.01 -8.13
C VAL A 415 19.81 17.12 -7.07
N PRO A 416 19.05 17.03 -5.97
CA PRO A 416 19.13 18.00 -4.87
C PRO A 416 20.56 18.10 -4.31
N PRO A 417 21.03 19.31 -3.92
CA PRO A 417 22.36 19.49 -3.36
C PRO A 417 22.45 18.77 -2.01
N SER A 418 23.27 17.72 -1.92
CA SER A 418 23.60 17.07 -0.65
C SER A 418 24.49 17.98 0.20
N PHE A 419 24.16 18.15 1.48
CA PHE A 419 24.87 19.03 2.43
C PHE A 419 26.15 18.41 3.03
N ASP A 420 26.55 17.21 2.60
CA ASP A 420 27.76 16.54 3.10
C ASP A 420 29.00 16.95 2.30
N SER A 421 29.96 17.57 2.99
CA SER A 421 31.24 18.05 2.43
C SER A 421 32.18 16.92 1.94
N ASP A 422 31.91 15.66 2.29
CA ASP A 422 32.83 14.53 2.07
C ASP A 422 32.50 13.67 0.85
N CYS A 423 31.33 13.86 0.23
CA CYS A 423 30.94 13.12 -0.97
C CYS A 423 31.21 13.96 -2.23
N THR A 424 32.38 13.76 -2.84
CA THR A 424 32.67 14.30 -4.18
C THR A 424 31.77 13.62 -5.21
N ILE A 425 30.63 14.27 -5.47
CA ILE A 425 29.65 14.11 -6.55
C ILE A 425 30.01 13.01 -7.55
N HIS A 426 29.60 11.76 -7.27
CA HIS A 426 29.55 10.75 -8.32
C HIS A 426 28.35 11.09 -9.21
N ARG A 427 28.59 11.90 -10.24
CA ARG A 427 27.61 12.15 -11.30
C ARG A 427 27.37 10.84 -12.03
N TYR A 428 26.26 10.17 -11.73
CA TYR A 428 25.80 9.03 -12.52
C TYR A 428 25.41 9.55 -13.91
N ARG A 429 26.34 9.47 -14.86
CA ARG A 429 26.03 9.66 -16.28
C ARG A 429 25.31 8.42 -16.77
N CYS A 430 24.03 8.57 -17.11
CA CYS A 430 23.33 7.52 -17.85
C CYS A 430 23.95 7.46 -19.25
N LEU A 431 24.80 6.46 -19.49
CA LEU A 431 25.27 6.13 -20.82
C LEU A 431 24.16 5.35 -21.53
N VAL A 432 23.35 6.04 -22.33
CA VAL A 432 22.42 5.38 -23.25
C VAL A 432 23.27 4.62 -24.27
N THR A 433 23.43 3.33 -24.04
CA THR A 433 24.18 2.44 -24.93
C THR A 433 23.22 1.89 -25.97
N SER A 434 23.20 2.50 -27.15
CA SER A 434 22.50 2.06 -28.37
C SER A 434 20.97 1.85 -28.26
N ASP A 435 20.27 2.32 -29.29
CA ASP A 435 18.82 2.39 -29.55
C ASP A 435 17.88 1.21 -29.16
N GLN A 436 18.38 0.14 -28.53
CA GLN A 436 17.61 -1.07 -28.20
C GLN A 436 17.17 -1.14 -26.73
N TRP A 437 17.91 -0.56 -25.77
CA TRP A 437 17.59 -0.68 -24.34
C TRP A 437 17.57 0.69 -23.65
N LEU A 438 16.41 1.07 -23.15
CA LEU A 438 16.20 2.33 -22.46
C LEU A 438 16.02 2.07 -20.97
N VAL A 439 17.12 2.18 -20.22
CA VAL A 439 17.11 2.04 -18.77
C VAL A 439 17.12 3.43 -18.15
N ARG A 440 16.09 3.76 -17.38
CA ARG A 440 15.93 5.04 -16.68
C ARG A 440 15.82 4.81 -15.18
N PRO A 441 16.62 5.48 -14.34
CA PRO A 441 16.39 5.46 -12.91
C PRO A 441 15.14 6.29 -12.57
N VAL A 442 14.38 5.85 -11.55
CA VAL A 442 13.19 6.56 -11.05
C VAL A 442 13.62 7.37 -9.82
N LEU A 443 13.58 8.70 -9.94
CA LEU A 443 13.93 9.62 -8.87
C LEU A 443 12.72 9.88 -7.96
N ASP A 444 12.91 9.73 -6.66
CA ASP A 444 11.99 10.21 -5.62
C ASP A 444 12.39 11.63 -5.19
N PRO A 445 11.60 12.66 -5.56
CA PRO A 445 11.86 14.03 -5.16
C PRO A 445 11.59 14.31 -3.67
N GLN A 446 11.02 13.36 -2.92
CA GLN A 446 10.73 13.46 -1.49
C GLN A 446 11.67 12.62 -0.61
N GLY A 447 12.83 12.22 -1.15
CA GLY A 447 13.85 11.47 -0.40
C GLY A 447 14.29 12.20 0.88
N TRP A 448 14.55 11.41 1.93
CA TRP A 448 15.05 11.92 3.21
C TRP A 448 16.51 12.35 3.08
N ASP A 449 16.96 13.26 3.97
CA ASP A 449 18.39 13.62 4.05
C ASP A 449 19.26 12.35 4.17
N HIS A 450 20.31 12.28 3.34
CA HIS A 450 21.23 11.15 3.12
C HIS A 450 20.73 9.96 2.28
N ASP A 451 19.55 10.03 1.65
CA ASP A 451 19.15 9.06 0.61
C ASP A 451 19.53 9.55 -0.79
N VAL A 452 19.93 8.65 -1.69
CA VAL A 452 20.36 9.01 -3.07
C VAL A 452 19.16 9.43 -3.94
N GLY A 453 17.94 9.41 -3.38
CA GLY A 453 16.71 9.82 -4.06
C GLY A 453 16.33 8.90 -5.23
N PHE A 454 16.86 7.68 -5.31
CA PHE A 454 16.47 6.70 -6.33
C PHE A 454 15.64 5.59 -5.69
N ASP A 455 14.36 5.53 -6.04
CA ASP A 455 13.43 4.53 -5.49
C ASP A 455 13.32 3.29 -6.39
N GLY A 456 13.75 3.39 -7.66
CA GLY A 456 13.69 2.26 -8.58
C GLY A 456 14.39 2.44 -9.93
N VAL A 457 14.26 1.41 -10.76
CA VAL A 457 14.76 1.36 -12.14
C VAL A 457 13.61 1.02 -13.06
N ASN A 458 13.43 1.81 -14.12
CA ASN A 458 12.56 1.53 -15.24
C ASN A 458 13.40 1.05 -16.43
N MET A 459 12.95 0.01 -17.10
CA MET A 459 13.58 -0.59 -18.26
C MET A 459 12.53 -0.72 -19.35
N GLU A 460 12.78 -0.12 -20.50
CA GLU A 460 11.91 -0.17 -21.68
C GLU A 460 12.73 -0.63 -22.88
N THR A 461 12.24 -1.63 -23.61
CA THR A 461 12.81 -2.06 -24.89
C THR A 461 11.68 -2.43 -25.84
N ALA A 462 11.83 -2.03 -27.10
CA ALA A 462 10.92 -2.40 -28.19
C ALA A 462 11.78 -2.74 -29.40
N ILE A 463 11.63 -3.96 -29.91
CA ILE A 463 12.47 -4.51 -30.98
C ILE A 463 11.57 -5.17 -32.01
N GLU A 464 11.81 -4.89 -33.29
CA GLU A 464 11.26 -5.68 -34.39
C GLU A 464 12.13 -6.93 -34.58
N ILE A 465 11.58 -8.11 -34.29
CA ILE A 465 12.34 -9.38 -34.33
C ILE A 465 12.46 -9.88 -35.78
N ARG A 466 11.37 -9.75 -36.54
CA ARG A 466 11.25 -10.10 -37.98
C ARG A 466 10.24 -9.15 -38.61
N LYS A 467 10.20 -9.07 -39.95
CA LYS A 467 9.17 -8.33 -40.68
C LYS A 467 7.78 -8.64 -40.11
N ASN A 468 7.11 -7.61 -39.61
CA ASN A 468 5.77 -7.63 -39.00
C ASN A 468 5.65 -8.35 -37.65
N VAL A 469 6.75 -8.69 -36.98
CA VAL A 469 6.77 -9.23 -35.61
C VAL A 469 7.48 -8.23 -34.70
N HIS A 470 6.72 -7.57 -33.84
CA HIS A 470 7.22 -6.62 -32.86
C HIS A 470 7.16 -7.22 -31.46
N ALA A 471 8.19 -7.01 -30.66
CA ALA A 471 8.20 -7.37 -29.26
C ALA A 471 8.60 -6.17 -28.41
N SER A 472 7.94 -6.00 -27.27
CA SER A 472 8.28 -4.99 -26.27
C SER A 472 8.36 -5.60 -24.90
N ILE A 473 9.32 -5.13 -24.11
CA ILE A 473 9.45 -5.48 -22.71
C ILE A 473 9.57 -4.16 -21.96
N THR A 474 8.66 -3.94 -21.01
CA THR A 474 8.72 -2.85 -20.06
C THR A 474 8.78 -3.44 -18.64
N GLY A 475 9.57 -2.81 -17.78
CA GLY A 475 9.86 -3.34 -16.45
C GLY A 475 10.24 -2.23 -15.49
N GLN A 476 9.43 -2.02 -14.47
CA GLN A 476 9.72 -1.14 -13.37
C GLN A 476 9.94 -1.96 -12.10
N MET A 477 11.06 -1.72 -11.43
CA MET A 477 11.39 -2.32 -10.16
C MET A 477 11.69 -1.21 -9.16
N SER A 478 10.93 -1.16 -8.07
CA SER A 478 11.20 -0.25 -6.94
C SER A 478 11.39 -1.02 -5.65
N LYS A 479 12.28 -0.50 -4.80
CA LYS A 479 12.67 -1.14 -3.55
C LYS A 479 12.78 -0.10 -2.44
N ASP A 480 11.79 -0.10 -1.57
CA ASP A 480 11.78 0.69 -0.34
C ASP A 480 12.38 -0.13 0.84
N LYS A 481 12.61 0.51 1.98
CA LYS A 481 13.06 -0.10 3.24
C LYS A 481 12.08 -1.19 3.73
N GLN A 482 10.80 -1.05 3.42
CA GLN A 482 9.76 -1.97 3.91
C GLN A 482 9.22 -2.92 2.84
N ASP A 483 9.12 -2.48 1.58
CA ASP A 483 8.44 -3.21 0.52
C ASP A 483 9.23 -3.24 -0.80
N PHE A 484 8.99 -4.29 -1.56
CA PHE A 484 9.61 -4.50 -2.87
C PHE A 484 8.53 -4.71 -3.93
N SER A 485 8.46 -3.80 -4.89
CA SER A 485 7.50 -3.84 -5.98
C SER A 485 8.18 -4.06 -7.32
N ILE A 486 7.71 -5.07 -8.04
CA ILE A 486 8.05 -5.31 -9.44
C ILE A 486 6.77 -5.17 -10.26
N GLN A 487 6.87 -4.44 -11.35
CA GLN A 487 5.90 -4.44 -12.43
C GLN A 487 6.65 -4.71 -13.73
N SER A 488 6.26 -5.74 -14.47
CA SER A 488 6.85 -6.07 -15.77
C SER A 488 5.75 -6.43 -16.75
N GLU A 489 5.82 -5.90 -17.96
CA GLU A 489 4.89 -6.15 -19.05
C GLU A 489 5.71 -6.54 -20.28
N CYS A 490 5.51 -7.77 -20.74
CA CYS A 490 6.17 -8.32 -21.92
C CYS A 490 5.10 -8.58 -22.97
N ALA A 491 5.19 -7.98 -24.15
CA ALA A 491 4.20 -8.15 -25.19
C ALA A 491 4.86 -8.41 -26.54
N ALA A 492 4.24 -9.26 -27.35
CA ALA A 492 4.62 -9.56 -28.71
C ALA A 492 3.40 -9.43 -29.61
N ALA A 493 3.56 -8.77 -30.75
CA ALA A 493 2.52 -8.54 -31.73
C ALA A 493 2.99 -8.98 -33.12
N TYR A 494 2.11 -9.69 -33.84
CA TYR A 494 2.27 -10.06 -35.23
C TYR A 494 1.21 -9.36 -36.06
N ALA A 495 1.64 -8.54 -37.02
CA ALA A 495 0.78 -7.88 -37.98
C ALA A 495 0.76 -8.66 -39.31
N ASP A 496 -0.38 -9.20 -39.69
CA ASP A 496 -0.61 -9.77 -41.01
C ASP A 496 -0.74 -8.62 -42.03
N PRO A 497 -0.04 -8.65 -43.18
CA PRO A 497 -0.23 -7.66 -44.25
C PRO A 497 -1.67 -7.56 -44.75
N ARG A 498 -2.52 -8.56 -44.48
CA ARG A 498 -3.97 -8.52 -44.77
C ARG A 498 -4.79 -7.69 -43.78
N GLY A 499 -4.17 -7.04 -42.79
CA GLY A 499 -4.83 -6.14 -41.83
C GLY A 499 -5.33 -6.81 -40.54
N ARG A 500 -4.81 -7.99 -40.20
CA ARG A 500 -5.08 -8.68 -38.92
C ARG A 500 -3.90 -8.51 -37.99
N THR A 501 -4.11 -8.18 -36.73
CA THR A 501 -3.02 -8.07 -35.75
C THR A 501 -3.29 -9.01 -34.59
N TYR A 502 -2.35 -9.92 -34.32
CA TYR A 502 -2.40 -10.84 -33.20
C TYR A 502 -1.39 -10.38 -32.16
N SER A 503 -1.81 -10.14 -30.93
CA SER A 503 -0.91 -9.80 -29.82
C SER A 503 -1.04 -10.79 -28.67
N VAL A 504 0.07 -11.04 -28.00
CA VAL A 504 0.19 -11.86 -26.81
C VAL A 504 1.04 -11.11 -25.81
N GLY A 505 0.57 -10.97 -24.57
CA GLY A 505 1.27 -10.29 -23.51
C GLY A 505 1.27 -11.08 -22.20
N LEU A 506 2.29 -10.83 -21.40
CA LEU A 506 2.50 -11.33 -20.05
C LEU A 506 2.79 -10.13 -19.14
N ASP A 507 1.87 -9.88 -18.22
CA ASP A 507 2.05 -8.92 -17.13
C ASP A 507 2.43 -9.64 -15.84
N VAL A 508 3.41 -9.13 -15.13
CA VAL A 508 3.82 -9.54 -13.79
C VAL A 508 3.73 -8.34 -12.87
N GLN A 509 2.87 -8.38 -11.87
CA GLN A 509 2.72 -7.29 -10.90
C GLN A 509 2.85 -7.81 -9.46
N SER A 510 3.69 -7.17 -8.66
CA SER A 510 3.78 -7.41 -7.22
C SER A 510 2.60 -6.75 -6.50
N SER A 511 1.86 -7.51 -5.69
CA SER A 511 0.76 -7.02 -4.84
C SER A 511 0.96 -7.51 -3.40
N GLY A 512 1.51 -6.64 -2.56
CA GLY A 512 1.90 -6.97 -1.19
C GLY A 512 2.99 -8.05 -1.16
N LYS A 513 2.69 -9.22 -0.57
CA LYS A 513 3.63 -10.36 -0.48
C LYS A 513 3.51 -11.39 -1.62
N GLY A 514 2.60 -11.17 -2.59
CA GLY A 514 2.33 -12.12 -3.68
C GLY A 514 2.51 -11.48 -5.07
N THR A 515 2.78 -12.30 -6.08
CA THR A 515 2.87 -11.87 -7.47
C THR A 515 1.60 -12.28 -8.24
N ILE A 516 1.09 -11.34 -9.04
CA ILE A 516 -0.01 -11.53 -9.99
C ILE A 516 0.63 -11.75 -11.36
N TYR A 517 0.29 -12.85 -12.02
CA TYR A 517 0.70 -13.13 -13.40
C TYR A 517 -0.53 -13.04 -14.29
N THR A 518 -0.55 -12.17 -15.29
CA THR A 518 -1.64 -12.07 -16.26
C THR A 518 -1.10 -12.37 -17.64
N VAL A 519 -1.57 -13.46 -18.25
CA VAL A 519 -1.34 -13.75 -19.67
C VAL A 519 -2.55 -13.24 -20.42
N HIS A 520 -2.38 -12.43 -21.45
CA HIS A 520 -3.47 -11.98 -22.30
C HIS A 520 -3.12 -12.14 -23.77
N SER A 521 -4.13 -12.34 -24.61
CA SER A 521 -3.97 -12.38 -26.05
C SER A 521 -5.12 -11.63 -26.69
N ASN A 522 -4.79 -10.71 -27.60
CA ASN A 522 -5.78 -9.94 -28.33
C ASN A 522 -5.62 -10.19 -29.83
N THR A 523 -6.74 -10.17 -30.55
CA THR A 523 -6.82 -10.29 -32.00
C THR A 523 -7.62 -9.12 -32.54
N LYS A 524 -6.97 -8.28 -33.33
CA LYS A 524 -7.55 -7.11 -33.98
C LYS A 524 -7.83 -7.44 -35.45
N LEU A 525 -9.06 -7.22 -35.88
CA LEU A 525 -9.56 -7.47 -37.22
C LEU A 525 -10.11 -6.16 -37.79
N LYS A 526 -9.56 -5.70 -38.91
CA LYS A 526 -10.14 -4.59 -39.68
C LYS A 526 -11.26 -5.15 -40.57
N ASN A 527 -12.50 -4.72 -40.32
CA ASN A 527 -13.66 -5.07 -41.14
C ASN A 527 -14.21 -3.81 -41.81
N LEU A 528 -14.26 -3.78 -43.14
CA LEU A 528 -14.53 -2.57 -43.95
C LEU A 528 -13.47 -1.46 -43.75
N LYS A 529 -13.50 -0.40 -44.57
CA LYS A 529 -12.47 0.67 -44.53
C LYS A 529 -12.43 1.47 -43.20
N GLN A 530 -13.44 1.36 -42.34
CA GLN A 530 -13.64 2.28 -41.20
C GLN A 530 -14.00 1.60 -39.85
N ASN A 531 -14.12 0.27 -39.78
CA ASN A 531 -14.41 -0.42 -38.51
C ASN A 531 -13.28 -1.38 -38.11
N VAL A 532 -12.94 -1.38 -36.82
CA VAL A 532 -11.89 -2.23 -36.25
C VAL A 532 -12.41 -2.94 -35.02
N THR A 533 -12.51 -4.26 -35.12
CA THR A 533 -12.98 -5.12 -34.03
C THR A 533 -11.79 -5.82 -33.37
N GLU A 534 -11.69 -5.76 -32.05
CA GLU A 534 -10.68 -6.41 -31.23
C GLU A 534 -11.33 -7.42 -30.27
N CYS A 535 -10.81 -8.64 -30.25
CA CYS A 535 -11.23 -9.69 -29.32
C CYS A 535 -10.04 -10.08 -28.44
N GLY A 536 -10.21 -10.00 -27.13
CA GLY A 536 -9.17 -10.27 -26.14
C GLY A 536 -9.55 -11.38 -25.17
N VAL A 537 -8.60 -12.25 -24.82
CA VAL A 537 -8.73 -13.25 -23.76
C VAL A 537 -7.62 -13.03 -22.75
N SER A 538 -7.93 -13.10 -21.45
CA SER A 538 -6.94 -13.00 -20.37
C SER A 538 -7.06 -14.14 -19.37
N LEU A 539 -5.92 -14.57 -18.85
CA LEU A 539 -5.77 -15.56 -17.78
C LEU A 539 -4.87 -14.95 -16.71
N THR A 540 -5.44 -14.60 -15.56
CA THR A 540 -4.71 -14.07 -14.41
C THR A 540 -4.58 -15.13 -13.32
N SER A 541 -3.38 -15.32 -12.80
CA SER A 541 -3.07 -16.19 -11.67
C SER A 541 -2.63 -15.34 -10.47
N PHE A 542 -3.26 -15.57 -9.32
CA PHE A 542 -2.86 -14.98 -8.04
C PHE A 542 -2.98 -16.02 -6.91
N GLY A 543 -1.84 -16.44 -6.36
CA GLY A 543 -1.78 -17.53 -5.40
C GLY A 543 -2.31 -18.85 -6.00
N ASN A 544 -3.32 -19.44 -5.36
CA ASN A 544 -4.00 -20.66 -5.85
C ASN A 544 -5.30 -20.38 -6.63
N LYS A 545 -5.55 -19.13 -7.03
CA LYS A 545 -6.78 -18.75 -7.75
C LYS A 545 -6.45 -18.33 -9.18
N TYR A 546 -7.30 -18.77 -10.11
CA TYR A 546 -7.22 -18.44 -11.52
C TYR A 546 -8.45 -17.63 -11.93
N TYR A 547 -8.22 -16.56 -12.69
CA TYR A 547 -9.22 -15.66 -13.23
C TYR A 547 -9.16 -15.74 -14.75
N VAL A 548 -10.30 -15.93 -15.40
CA VAL A 548 -10.40 -15.99 -16.87
C VAL A 548 -11.27 -14.84 -17.34
N GLY A 549 -10.75 -14.01 -18.24
CA GLY A 549 -11.43 -12.86 -18.80
C GLY A 549 -11.58 -12.95 -20.31
N THR A 550 -12.70 -12.43 -20.82
CA THR A 550 -12.92 -12.22 -22.26
C THR A 550 -13.37 -10.80 -22.50
N LYS A 551 -12.85 -10.15 -23.53
CA LYS A 551 -13.13 -8.78 -23.94
C LYS A 551 -13.45 -8.75 -25.43
N LEU A 552 -14.41 -7.93 -25.80
CA LEU A 552 -14.75 -7.56 -27.16
C LEU A 552 -14.78 -6.03 -27.22
N GLU A 553 -14.06 -5.46 -28.18
CA GLU A 553 -13.94 -4.04 -28.42
C GLU A 553 -14.25 -3.78 -29.90
N ASP A 554 -15.11 -2.82 -30.20
CA ASP A 554 -15.42 -2.44 -31.57
C ASP A 554 -15.23 -0.92 -31.71
N THR A 555 -14.35 -0.53 -32.62
CA THR A 555 -14.00 0.87 -32.90
C THR A 555 -14.54 1.27 -34.25
N MET A 556 -15.61 2.07 -34.24
CA MET A 556 -16.24 2.60 -35.45
C MET A 556 -15.82 4.06 -35.67
N LEU A 557 -15.29 4.35 -36.86
CA LEU A 557 -15.00 5.71 -37.29
C LEU A 557 -16.12 6.20 -38.21
N VAL A 558 -16.76 7.32 -37.86
CA VAL A 558 -17.83 7.94 -38.64
C VAL A 558 -17.32 9.25 -39.21
N GLY A 559 -16.97 9.23 -40.50
CA GLY A 559 -16.30 10.37 -41.15
C GLY A 559 -14.92 10.66 -40.55
N LYS A 560 -14.45 11.91 -40.67
CA LYS A 560 -13.11 12.31 -40.22
C LYS A 560 -13.04 12.70 -38.74
N GLN A 561 -14.18 13.00 -38.12
CA GLN A 561 -14.24 13.67 -36.82
C GLN A 561 -14.79 12.80 -35.68
N LEU A 562 -15.64 11.81 -35.95
CA LEU A 562 -16.29 11.03 -34.89
C LEU A 562 -15.67 9.63 -34.78
N LYS A 563 -15.19 9.29 -33.59
CA LYS A 563 -14.69 7.96 -33.21
C LYS A 563 -15.57 7.41 -32.09
N PHE A 564 -16.20 6.26 -32.31
CA PHE A 564 -16.94 5.52 -31.30
C PHE A 564 -16.17 4.25 -30.93
N VAL A 565 -16.02 4.00 -29.64
CA VAL A 565 -15.38 2.79 -29.10
C VAL A 565 -16.34 2.12 -28.14
N VAL A 566 -16.71 0.88 -28.43
CA VAL A 566 -17.63 0.08 -27.61
C VAL A 566 -16.87 -1.12 -27.09
N ASN A 567 -16.71 -1.20 -25.77
CA ASN A 567 -16.02 -2.28 -25.10
C ASN A 567 -16.98 -3.04 -24.20
N ALA A 568 -16.93 -4.37 -24.26
CA ALA A 568 -17.67 -5.26 -23.40
C ALA A 568 -16.75 -6.39 -22.96
N GLY A 569 -16.86 -6.80 -21.70
CA GLY A 569 -16.07 -7.90 -21.18
C GLY A 569 -16.68 -8.53 -19.96
N GLN A 570 -16.21 -9.75 -19.70
CA GLN A 570 -16.55 -10.51 -18.52
C GLN A 570 -15.28 -11.09 -17.94
N MET A 571 -15.27 -11.28 -16.63
CA MET A 571 -14.20 -12.01 -15.97
C MET A 571 -14.78 -12.94 -14.91
N ARG A 572 -14.23 -14.15 -14.83
CA ARG A 572 -14.72 -15.24 -13.99
C ARG A 572 -13.60 -15.76 -13.10
N CYS A 573 -13.90 -15.97 -11.82
CA CYS A 573 -13.05 -16.68 -10.87
C CYS A 573 -13.90 -17.67 -10.09
N SER A 574 -13.66 -18.96 -10.28
CA SER A 574 -14.45 -20.01 -9.61
C SER A 574 -15.96 -19.78 -9.81
N GLU A 575 -16.72 -19.55 -8.73
CA GLU A 575 -18.17 -19.28 -8.73
C GLU A 575 -18.57 -17.80 -8.95
N GLN A 576 -17.61 -16.86 -8.98
CA GLN A 576 -17.90 -15.43 -9.10
C GLN A 576 -17.64 -14.92 -10.52
N VAL A 577 -18.55 -14.09 -11.03
CA VAL A 577 -18.47 -13.44 -12.34
C VAL A 577 -18.66 -11.93 -12.18
N ALA A 578 -17.86 -11.14 -12.89
CA ALA A 578 -18.09 -9.72 -13.10
C ALA A 578 -18.30 -9.45 -14.59
N TYR A 579 -19.22 -8.53 -14.88
CA TYR A 579 -19.48 -8.03 -16.22
C TYR A 579 -19.12 -6.56 -16.26
N GLY A 580 -18.63 -6.09 -17.40
CA GLY A 580 -18.22 -4.72 -17.56
C GLY A 580 -18.36 -4.29 -19.01
N GLY A 581 -18.76 -3.05 -19.21
CA GLY A 581 -18.76 -2.45 -20.54
C GLY A 581 -18.46 -0.97 -20.45
N SER A 582 -17.91 -0.42 -21.53
CA SER A 582 -17.72 1.00 -21.70
C SER A 582 -18.05 1.44 -23.12
N LEU A 583 -18.67 2.60 -23.23
CA LEU A 583 -18.93 3.31 -24.47
C LEU A 583 -18.15 4.61 -24.41
N GLU A 584 -17.28 4.86 -25.38
CA GLU A 584 -16.55 6.11 -25.52
C GLU A 584 -16.88 6.73 -26.89
N ALA A 585 -17.25 8.00 -26.89
CA ALA A 585 -17.53 8.78 -28.08
C ALA A 585 -16.59 9.99 -28.11
N THR A 586 -15.73 10.05 -29.12
CA THR A 586 -14.70 11.07 -29.26
C THR A 586 -14.92 11.87 -30.54
N LEU A 587 -15.20 13.16 -30.38
CA LEU A 587 -15.26 14.18 -31.42
C LEU A 587 -13.89 14.85 -31.54
N ARG A 588 -13.25 14.68 -32.69
CA ARG A 588 -11.97 15.29 -33.08
C ARG A 588 -12.25 16.64 -33.75
N GLY A 589 -11.43 17.64 -33.46
CA GLY A 589 -11.48 18.95 -34.11
C GLY A 589 -11.17 18.88 -35.61
N GLY A 590 -11.54 19.94 -36.34
CA GLY A 590 -11.35 20.00 -37.80
C GLY A 590 -9.89 19.92 -38.26
N ASP A 591 -8.95 20.33 -37.40
CA ASP A 591 -7.51 20.35 -37.70
C ASP A 591 -6.73 19.18 -37.07
N TYR A 592 -7.42 18.14 -36.58
CA TYR A 592 -6.78 16.93 -36.04
C TYR A 592 -6.07 16.14 -37.15
N PRO A 593 -4.85 15.60 -36.94
CA PRO A 593 -4.09 15.52 -35.68
C PRO A 593 -3.12 16.70 -35.40
N VAL A 594 -3.03 17.72 -36.28
CA VAL A 594 -2.14 18.87 -36.07
C VAL A 594 -2.55 19.68 -34.85
N ARG A 595 -3.86 19.91 -34.71
CA ARG A 595 -4.47 20.39 -33.48
C ARG A 595 -5.07 19.21 -32.74
N ASP A 596 -4.41 18.79 -31.67
CA ASP A 596 -4.86 17.84 -30.62
C ASP A 596 -6.20 18.22 -29.93
N ASP A 597 -7.11 18.88 -30.64
CA ASP A 597 -8.41 19.28 -30.13
C ASP A 597 -9.35 18.07 -30.19
N ARG A 598 -9.83 17.61 -29.03
CA ARG A 598 -10.73 16.48 -28.91
C ARG A 598 -11.68 16.64 -27.74
N ILE A 599 -12.91 16.20 -27.93
CA ILE A 599 -13.93 16.08 -26.90
C ILE A 599 -14.33 14.62 -26.84
N SER A 600 -14.17 14.01 -25.69
CA SER A 600 -14.47 12.59 -25.43
C SER A 600 -15.47 12.48 -24.30
N LEU A 601 -16.53 11.72 -24.55
CA LEU A 601 -17.54 11.35 -23.57
C LEU A 601 -17.46 9.84 -23.38
N SER A 602 -17.21 9.40 -22.15
CA SER A 602 -17.16 7.99 -21.79
C SER A 602 -18.27 7.64 -20.81
N MET A 603 -18.86 6.47 -20.98
CA MET A 603 -19.84 5.88 -20.07
C MET A 603 -19.42 4.44 -19.81
N SER A 604 -19.34 4.03 -18.56
CA SER A 604 -18.91 2.69 -18.13
C SER A 604 -19.93 2.09 -17.17
N ALA A 605 -20.15 0.80 -17.29
CA ALA A 605 -21.05 0.03 -16.46
C ALA A 605 -20.33 -1.23 -16.00
N LEU A 606 -20.19 -1.41 -14.68
CA LEU A 606 -19.55 -2.58 -14.07
C LEU A 606 -20.54 -3.26 -13.13
N SER A 607 -20.80 -4.55 -13.33
CA SER A 607 -21.68 -5.35 -12.48
C SER A 607 -20.91 -6.46 -11.78
N PHE A 608 -21.05 -6.54 -10.47
CA PHE A 608 -20.47 -7.60 -9.64
C PHE A 608 -21.41 -7.96 -8.49
N LYS A 609 -21.69 -9.25 -8.29
CA LYS A 609 -22.58 -9.75 -7.21
C LYS A 609 -23.93 -9.02 -7.11
N LYS A 610 -24.54 -8.69 -8.25
CA LYS A 610 -25.81 -7.92 -8.40
C LYS A 610 -25.72 -6.42 -8.04
N GLU A 611 -24.56 -5.91 -7.65
CA GLU A 611 -24.31 -4.48 -7.55
C GLU A 611 -23.82 -3.95 -8.89
N MET A 612 -24.38 -2.83 -9.34
CA MET A 612 -24.02 -2.17 -10.58
C MET A 612 -23.44 -0.80 -10.28
N VAL A 613 -22.24 -0.55 -10.80
CA VAL A 613 -21.52 0.71 -10.68
C VAL A 613 -21.50 1.35 -12.05
N LEU A 614 -22.10 2.54 -12.15
CA LEU A 614 -22.15 3.34 -13.38
C LEU A 614 -21.17 4.49 -13.25
N GLY A 615 -20.25 4.61 -14.18
CA GLY A 615 -19.29 5.70 -14.26
C GLY A 615 -19.47 6.50 -15.55
N GLY A 616 -19.43 7.82 -15.47
CA GLY A 616 -19.38 8.72 -16.62
C GLY A 616 -18.10 9.54 -16.59
N GLY A 617 -17.46 9.73 -17.74
CA GLY A 617 -16.28 10.56 -17.90
C GLY A 617 -16.48 11.56 -19.04
N PHE A 618 -16.02 12.77 -18.85
CA PHE A 618 -15.93 13.81 -19.88
C PHE A 618 -14.49 14.29 -19.93
N GLN A 619 -13.86 14.22 -21.08
CA GLN A 619 -12.51 14.74 -21.29
C GLN A 619 -12.53 15.65 -22.52
N SER A 620 -12.19 16.90 -22.34
CA SER A 620 -12.08 17.91 -23.39
C SER A 620 -10.69 18.50 -23.38
N GLU A 621 -10.02 18.44 -24.51
CA GLU A 621 -8.68 18.97 -24.72
C GLU A 621 -8.75 19.91 -25.92
N PHE A 622 -8.37 21.17 -25.73
CA PHE A 622 -8.42 22.17 -26.78
C PHE A 622 -7.39 23.28 -26.58
N ARG A 623 -7.00 23.94 -27.67
CA ARG A 623 -6.14 25.12 -27.67
C ARG A 623 -6.93 26.39 -27.96
N PRO A 624 -7.40 27.13 -26.93
CA PRO A 624 -8.21 28.34 -27.14
C PRO A 624 -7.41 29.54 -27.65
N VAL A 625 -6.11 29.62 -27.35
CA VAL A 625 -5.20 30.71 -27.77
C VAL A 625 -3.82 30.12 -28.06
N ARG A 626 -3.06 30.71 -28.99
CA ARG A 626 -1.66 30.35 -29.24
C ARG A 626 -0.85 30.34 -27.94
N GLY A 627 -0.11 29.26 -27.69
CA GLY A 627 0.67 29.10 -26.45
C GLY A 627 -0.15 28.74 -25.20
N MET A 628 -1.47 28.51 -25.31
CA MET A 628 -2.31 28.00 -24.21
C MET A 628 -2.99 26.67 -24.59
N ARG A 629 -2.74 25.61 -23.82
CA ARG A 629 -3.42 24.32 -23.90
C ARG A 629 -4.29 24.13 -22.67
N MET A 630 -5.57 23.80 -22.86
CA MET A 630 -6.51 23.53 -21.78
C MET A 630 -7.04 22.11 -21.92
N ALA A 631 -7.00 21.35 -20.82
CA ALA A 631 -7.60 20.02 -20.71
C ALA A 631 -8.51 19.97 -19.49
N VAL A 632 -9.76 19.58 -19.70
CA VAL A 632 -10.80 19.46 -18.67
C VAL A 632 -11.23 18.00 -18.63
N ASN A 633 -10.99 17.34 -17.50
CA ASN A 633 -11.41 15.97 -17.26
C ASN A 633 -12.38 15.95 -16.09
N ALA A 634 -13.59 15.43 -16.27
CA ALA A 634 -14.60 15.28 -15.24
C ALA A 634 -15.06 13.82 -15.20
N ASN A 635 -14.85 13.14 -14.07
CA ASN A 635 -15.30 11.77 -13.85
C ASN A 635 -16.35 11.76 -12.74
N LEU A 636 -17.40 10.98 -12.93
CA LEU A 636 -18.53 10.80 -12.03
C LEU A 636 -18.79 9.31 -11.85
N ASN A 637 -19.04 8.88 -10.62
CA ASN A 637 -19.40 7.50 -10.31
C ASN A 637 -20.71 7.45 -9.51
N SER A 638 -21.48 6.38 -9.66
CA SER A 638 -22.78 6.15 -8.99
C SER A 638 -22.71 6.08 -7.46
N GLN A 639 -21.50 6.07 -6.88
CA GLN A 639 -21.24 6.16 -5.44
C GLN A 639 -21.05 7.61 -4.94
N ASN A 640 -21.53 8.61 -5.69
CA ASN A 640 -21.39 10.04 -5.39
C ASN A 640 -19.93 10.53 -5.25
N MET A 641 -18.97 9.79 -5.81
CA MET A 641 -17.59 10.23 -5.93
C MET A 641 -17.37 10.78 -7.33
N GLY A 642 -17.02 12.07 -7.40
CA GLY A 642 -16.69 12.75 -8.65
C GLY A 642 -15.36 13.48 -8.52
N GLN A 643 -14.60 13.51 -9.60
CA GLN A 643 -13.34 14.24 -9.69
C GLN A 643 -13.37 15.12 -10.94
N VAL A 644 -13.15 16.41 -10.76
CA VAL A 644 -12.93 17.35 -11.85
C VAL A 644 -11.48 17.81 -11.81
N ASN A 645 -10.77 17.63 -12.91
CA ASN A 645 -9.39 18.04 -13.10
C ASN A 645 -9.34 19.01 -14.28
N ILE A 646 -8.76 20.18 -14.05
CA ILE A 646 -8.57 21.21 -15.06
C ILE A 646 -7.06 21.46 -15.15
N LYS A 647 -6.46 21.10 -16.28
CA LYS A 647 -5.06 21.35 -16.59
C LYS A 647 -4.98 22.48 -17.61
N ILE A 648 -4.36 23.60 -17.21
CA ILE A 648 -4.08 24.73 -18.10
C ILE A 648 -2.57 24.84 -18.20
N SER A 649 -2.03 24.85 -19.41
CA SER A 649 -0.60 25.05 -19.68
C SER A 649 -0.46 26.27 -20.59
N SER A 650 0.18 27.32 -20.09
CA SER A 650 0.43 28.56 -20.84
C SER A 650 1.93 28.84 -20.89
N SER A 651 2.45 29.20 -22.06
CA SER A 651 3.84 29.63 -22.25
C SER A 651 4.02 31.15 -22.10
N GLU A 652 2.94 31.94 -22.17
CA GLU A 652 3.01 33.41 -22.25
C GLU A 652 2.44 34.13 -21.02
N HIS A 653 1.54 33.51 -20.26
CA HIS A 653 0.84 34.17 -19.15
C HIS A 653 1.04 33.43 -17.81
N ILE A 654 2.16 33.70 -17.14
CA ILE A 654 2.46 33.23 -15.76
C ILE A 654 1.40 33.74 -14.76
N GLU A 655 0.76 34.89 -15.05
CA GLU A 655 -0.27 35.51 -14.22
C GLU A 655 -1.47 34.60 -13.96
N ILE A 656 -1.82 33.71 -14.90
CA ILE A 656 -2.93 32.76 -14.75
C ILE A 656 -2.61 31.70 -13.68
N ALA A 657 -1.34 31.31 -13.55
CA ALA A 657 -0.88 30.43 -12.48
C ALA A 657 -0.97 31.14 -11.10
N LEU A 658 -0.68 32.44 -11.04
CA LEU A 658 -0.79 33.23 -9.81
C LEU A 658 -2.25 33.37 -9.34
N VAL A 659 -3.21 33.54 -10.26
CA VAL A 659 -4.64 33.61 -9.92
C VAL A 659 -5.16 32.28 -9.36
N SER A 660 -4.71 31.16 -9.91
CA SER A 660 -5.08 29.82 -9.43
C SER A 660 -4.46 29.51 -8.06
N VAL A 661 -3.19 29.87 -7.84
CA VAL A 661 -2.55 29.82 -6.50
C VAL A 661 -3.29 30.68 -5.49
N PHE A 662 -3.69 31.90 -5.85
CA PHE A 662 -4.44 32.80 -4.97
C PHE A 662 -5.81 32.22 -4.60
N SER A 663 -6.47 31.54 -5.54
CA SER A 663 -7.79 30.92 -5.33
C SER A 663 -7.70 29.72 -4.38
N ILE A 664 -6.64 28.91 -4.50
CA ILE A 664 -6.33 27.81 -3.57
C ILE A 664 -6.00 28.38 -2.18
N PHE A 665 -5.19 29.43 -2.10
CA PHE A 665 -4.85 30.08 -0.84
C PHE A 665 -6.09 30.64 -0.14
N LYS A 666 -6.99 31.27 -0.90
CA LYS A 666 -8.28 31.77 -0.39
C LYS A 666 -9.18 30.62 0.07
N ALA A 667 -9.26 29.51 -0.65
CA ALA A 667 -10.04 28.34 -0.24
C ALA A 667 -9.51 27.68 1.04
N ILE A 668 -8.19 27.57 1.19
CA ILE A 668 -7.53 27.08 2.40
C ILE A 668 -7.79 28.02 3.59
N LEU A 669 -7.67 29.34 3.38
CA LEU A 669 -8.02 30.34 4.39
C LEU A 669 -9.49 30.23 4.81
N HIS A 670 -10.39 30.08 3.85
CA HIS A 670 -11.82 29.95 4.13
C HIS A 670 -12.13 28.66 4.91
N LYS A 671 -11.47 27.54 4.56
CA LYS A 671 -11.57 26.27 5.29
C LYS A 671 -11.08 26.39 6.74
N LYS A 672 -9.93 27.04 6.94
CA LYS A 672 -9.33 27.30 8.26
C LYS A 672 -10.21 28.22 9.11
N MET A 673 -10.88 29.19 8.47
CA MET A 673 -11.82 30.10 9.12
C MET A 673 -13.11 29.36 9.53
N THR A 674 -13.62 28.42 8.71
CA THR A 674 -14.73 27.55 9.10
C THR A 674 -14.37 26.56 10.20
N GLU A 675 -13.17 25.97 10.19
CA GLU A 675 -12.69 25.06 11.24
C GLU A 675 -12.57 25.76 12.60
N ASN A 676 -12.05 27.00 12.62
CA ASN A 676 -12.02 27.83 13.83
C ASN A 676 -13.43 28.16 14.34
N LYS A 677 -14.36 28.47 13.43
CA LYS A 677 -15.76 28.76 13.80
C LYS A 677 -16.48 27.54 14.38
N SER A 678 -16.22 26.34 13.86
CA SER A 678 -16.73 25.09 14.43
C SER A 678 -16.10 24.73 15.77
N ARG A 679 -14.83 25.09 16.01
CA ARG A 679 -14.18 24.96 17.33
C ARG A 679 -14.81 25.90 18.37
N GLU A 680 -15.07 27.16 18.01
CA GLU A 680 -15.73 28.12 18.90
C GLU A 680 -17.17 27.71 19.25
N VAL A 681 -17.90 27.06 18.33
CA VAL A 681 -19.25 26.54 18.60
C VAL A 681 -19.24 25.29 19.49
N LEU A 682 -18.17 24.48 19.44
CA LEU A 682 -17.98 23.32 20.34
C LEU A 682 -17.49 23.71 21.75
N GLU A 683 -16.81 24.86 21.89
CA GLU A 683 -16.39 25.38 23.19
C GLU A 683 -17.48 26.19 23.92
N MET A 684 -18.56 26.55 23.22
CA MET A 684 -19.71 27.28 23.78
C MET A 684 -21.01 26.45 23.90
N GLY A 685 -20.92 25.12 23.72
CA GLY A 685 -22.04 24.17 23.79
C GLY A 685 -22.11 23.38 25.09
#